data_AF-A0A813CDZ0-F1
#
_entry.id   AF-A0A813CDZ0-F1
#
_cell.length_a   1.000
_cell.length_b   1.000
_cell.length_c   1.000
_cell.angle_alpha   90.00
_cell.angle_beta   90.00
_cell.angle_gamma   90.00
#
_symmetry.space_group_name_H-M   'P 1'
#
loop_
_entity.id
_entity.type
_entity.pdbx_description
1 polymer ?
#
loop_
_entity_poly.entity_id
_entity_poly.type
_entity_poly.pdbx_seq_one_letter_code
_entity_poly.pdbx_strand_id
1 'polypeptide(L)'
;AKNCRGKYAQCGGKNYNGETCCIYGWDCIFVNDFYSQCKPSTAPTTTVPVDCSAPGTELRGKFQQCGGQSWQGSRCCEAGLFCKYDNDFYSDCRPVEGSTEAPTTAPATTTASVTETTSVSTTTLAPSSTTDVGSTTAGSTSIAPCQKGYAQCGGNNHEGSTCCEAGFVCKADSEFYSQCLPNVTTMTSTLPATTSSTGTSTTTTPSSSTQASTAAPTTTPAVTTTATTATTATTVTTATTPSPTTTAGGPTTTTTTTTVECRKRYNQCGGINYKGVTCCEPGWWCVYGGPYYSQCKTTTTTTPYAPAPADERADAHFLMQASFGPTRASMAEIDGVGYDAWIREQMELPASLHRAFYRKRAAPQTSAAERAREKCSVGSRWRSKALSAADIGKNISVQGGQLRVAGHLRTELSSSSTWASFSFDGYICEVGDNVLLSQEDDCTNTQSRQAPLPWSITPTQTGGRGVVFEVKTPGTLVLKEVPADCDLTDVIESDAESAGTLYLHEPRVALVENTLEAPATSENWLGGQCPSVPRSFVNEASCRLLPGCAPLEMRGVQLDLNVSTLEKFFQTGGRYVYALTDLLAVDSPCNQLSRWKQLDCAAVDCTASALTGSDMALVRSALAEEEGWLRDINVGCTSVPQNSIVEVDGKFFQNVHPQEHNVYDFTDWVSNHPGGPDKILQWTARGFILKYPASHPMGRWSSPIAKENIWSNFVGRFGDSMSFLSLPQTLQTFPLATAFGALESFDGFAEVCGSPGEVANDLAAGHQYSFHVSEDHLDTAFDVDYDTPAEVPDLGRASIWTMLAFEAPDQLRQRMAWALAQIFVVAPDDATARHTEMYVHFYDIFVRHAFGNFGDILREVTYSPVMGDYLTYKRNRAFDSDGAYPDENYAREIMQLFTIGLWRLNPDGSRMLDSEGSPIPTYSNEDIMNFARVFTGFDEQGARGNIEHVEGK
;
A
#
# COMPACT_ATOMS: atom_id res chain seq x y z
N ALA A 1 -25.25 -39.62 20.57
CA ALA A 1 -24.76 -38.23 20.44
C ALA A 1 -25.13 -37.45 21.70
N LYS A 2 -24.34 -36.43 22.07
CA LYS A 2 -24.78 -35.35 22.97
C LYS A 2 -25.12 -34.12 22.12
N ASN A 3 -25.97 -33.23 22.63
CA ASN A 3 -26.40 -32.03 21.92
C ASN A 3 -25.40 -30.88 22.14
N CYS A 4 -24.27 -30.95 21.44
CA CYS A 4 -23.28 -29.87 21.44
C CYS A 4 -23.86 -28.57 20.84
N ARG A 5 -23.27 -27.45 21.26
CA ARG A 5 -23.78 -26.09 21.04
C ARG A 5 -23.60 -25.64 19.58
N GLY A 6 -24.62 -25.02 19.02
CA GLY A 6 -24.63 -24.55 17.63
C GLY A 6 -23.69 -23.36 17.36
N LYS A 7 -23.61 -22.95 16.09
CA LYS A 7 -22.78 -21.84 15.61
C LYS A 7 -22.97 -20.58 16.47
N TYR A 8 -21.89 -19.95 16.89
CA TYR A 8 -21.86 -18.72 17.70
C TYR A 8 -22.60 -18.78 19.05
N ALA A 9 -23.08 -19.95 19.49
CA ALA A 9 -23.70 -20.10 20.79
C ALA A 9 -22.65 -20.05 21.91
N GLN A 10 -23.06 -19.58 23.08
CA GLN A 10 -22.24 -19.69 24.29
C GLN A 10 -22.02 -21.17 24.63
N CYS A 11 -20.78 -21.51 24.98
CA CYS A 11 -20.31 -22.85 25.36
C CYS A 11 -19.44 -22.81 26.65
N GLY A 12 -19.19 -21.64 27.24
CA GLY A 12 -18.41 -21.50 28.47
C GLY A 12 -18.52 -20.13 29.12
N GLY A 13 -17.82 -19.95 30.23
CA GLY A 13 -17.80 -18.74 31.06
C GLY A 13 -18.13 -19.02 32.53
N LYS A 14 -17.71 -18.15 33.45
CA LYS A 14 -18.09 -18.18 34.86
C LYS A 14 -19.61 -18.17 35.00
N ASN A 15 -20.13 -19.13 35.78
CA ASN A 15 -21.56 -19.39 36.01
C ASN A 15 -22.36 -19.90 34.78
N TYR A 16 -21.71 -20.25 33.66
CA TYR A 16 -22.38 -20.95 32.56
C TYR A 16 -22.65 -22.42 32.92
N ASN A 17 -23.90 -22.85 32.81
CA ASN A 17 -24.39 -24.19 33.21
C ASN A 17 -24.89 -25.05 32.03
N GLY A 18 -24.55 -24.69 30.79
CA GLY A 18 -24.94 -25.44 29.58
C GLY A 18 -23.89 -26.44 29.11
N GLU A 19 -24.20 -27.18 28.04
CA GLU A 19 -23.23 -28.05 27.35
C GLU A 19 -22.01 -27.22 26.87
N THR A 20 -20.81 -27.78 27.02
CA THR A 20 -19.54 -27.07 26.76
C THR A 20 -18.85 -27.46 25.45
N CYS A 21 -19.31 -28.53 24.79
CA CYS A 21 -18.88 -28.87 23.44
C CYS A 21 -19.64 -28.06 22.38
N CYS A 22 -19.00 -27.78 21.26
CA CYS A 22 -19.59 -27.16 20.07
C CYS A 22 -19.88 -28.20 18.98
N ILE A 23 -20.68 -27.84 17.98
CA ILE A 23 -20.91 -28.70 16.80
C ILE A 23 -19.60 -28.96 16.02
N TYR A 24 -19.55 -30.07 15.27
CA TYR A 24 -18.36 -30.48 14.54
C TYR A 24 -17.80 -29.38 13.61
N GLY A 25 -16.48 -29.19 13.62
CA GLY A 25 -15.78 -28.11 12.91
C GLY A 25 -15.73 -26.78 13.68
N TRP A 26 -16.26 -26.72 14.91
CA TRP A 26 -16.30 -25.51 15.74
C TRP A 26 -15.72 -25.79 17.14
N ASP A 27 -14.89 -24.88 17.62
CA ASP A 27 -14.25 -24.93 18.94
C ASP A 27 -14.91 -23.95 19.92
N CYS A 28 -14.85 -24.28 21.22
CA CYS A 28 -15.31 -23.40 22.28
C CYS A 28 -14.25 -22.36 22.66
N ILE A 29 -14.16 -21.29 21.88
CA ILE A 29 -13.16 -20.24 22.04
C ILE A 29 -13.52 -19.33 23.22
N PHE A 30 -12.61 -19.19 24.18
CA PHE A 30 -12.71 -18.21 25.27
C PHE A 30 -12.73 -16.78 24.70
N VAL A 31 -13.68 -15.96 25.15
CA VAL A 31 -13.77 -14.53 24.76
C VAL A 31 -13.51 -13.64 25.98
N ASN A 32 -14.07 -13.99 27.13
CA ASN A 32 -13.76 -13.39 28.43
C ASN A 32 -14.21 -14.33 29.58
N ASP A 33 -13.88 -13.92 30.80
CA ASP A 33 -14.22 -14.59 32.07
C ASP A 33 -15.65 -15.13 32.17
N PHE A 34 -16.65 -14.50 31.55
CA PHE A 34 -18.07 -14.86 31.63
C PHE A 34 -18.62 -15.44 30.33
N TYR A 35 -17.82 -15.53 29.26
CA TYR A 35 -18.28 -15.93 27.94
C TYR A 35 -17.20 -16.64 27.10
N SER A 36 -17.45 -17.91 26.76
CA SER A 36 -16.79 -18.63 25.66
C SER A 36 -17.82 -18.97 24.59
N GLN A 37 -17.42 -18.91 23.32
CA GLN A 37 -18.30 -18.99 22.15
C GLN A 37 -17.84 -20.06 21.16
N CYS A 38 -18.78 -20.78 20.56
CA CYS A 38 -18.50 -21.64 19.41
C CYS A 38 -18.07 -20.79 18.21
N LYS A 39 -16.82 -20.92 17.77
CA LYS A 39 -16.26 -20.35 16.53
C LYS A 39 -15.67 -21.46 15.64
N PRO A 40 -15.47 -21.26 14.33
CA PRO A 40 -14.83 -22.27 13.48
C PRO A 40 -13.45 -22.69 14.03
N SER A 41 -13.13 -23.98 13.96
CA SER A 41 -11.85 -24.51 14.42
C SER A 41 -10.73 -24.15 13.44
N THR A 42 -9.59 -23.69 13.96
CA THR A 42 -8.39 -23.35 13.18
C THR A 42 -7.28 -24.40 13.33
N ALA A 43 -7.61 -25.61 13.79
CA ALA A 43 -6.66 -26.71 14.00
C ALA A 43 -7.26 -28.07 13.55
N PRO A 44 -6.44 -29.05 13.15
CA PRO A 44 -6.93 -30.36 12.70
C PRO A 44 -7.41 -31.23 13.87
N THR A 45 -8.63 -31.00 14.36
CA THR A 45 -9.23 -31.74 15.50
C THR A 45 -9.70 -33.15 15.11
N THR A 46 -8.79 -34.12 15.15
CA THR A 46 -9.06 -35.56 14.97
C THR A 46 -9.74 -36.18 16.21
N THR A 47 -11.07 -35.99 16.40
CA THR A 47 -11.76 -36.65 17.55
C THR A 47 -13.27 -36.98 17.41
N VAL A 48 -13.71 -37.54 16.27
CA VAL A 48 -14.79 -38.56 16.27
C VAL A 48 -14.37 -39.66 15.29
N PRO A 49 -14.37 -40.96 15.67
CA PRO A 49 -13.85 -42.01 14.81
C PRO A 49 -14.78 -42.29 13.62
N VAL A 50 -14.36 -41.87 12.42
CA VAL A 50 -14.68 -42.57 11.18
C VAL A 50 -13.56 -43.57 10.95
N ASP A 51 -13.86 -44.87 10.97
CA ASP A 51 -12.85 -45.91 10.75
C ASP A 51 -12.54 -46.04 9.26
N CYS A 52 -11.62 -45.21 8.78
CA CYS A 52 -11.13 -45.22 7.40
C CYS A 52 -10.29 -46.47 7.06
N SER A 53 -10.05 -47.36 8.02
CA SER A 53 -9.41 -48.67 7.83
C SER A 53 -10.39 -49.78 7.41
N ALA A 54 -11.70 -49.52 7.42
CA ALA A 54 -12.72 -50.52 7.13
C ALA A 54 -12.69 -50.97 5.65
N PRO A 55 -12.69 -52.29 5.35
CA PRO A 55 -12.67 -52.79 3.97
C PRO A 55 -13.88 -52.34 3.16
N GLY A 56 -13.64 -51.73 1.99
CA GLY A 56 -14.67 -51.19 1.11
C GLY A 56 -14.99 -49.70 1.32
N THR A 57 -14.29 -49.02 2.24
CA THR A 57 -14.34 -47.56 2.34
C THR A 57 -13.71 -46.90 1.11
N GLU A 58 -14.50 -46.12 0.38
CA GLU A 58 -14.01 -45.24 -0.68
C GLU A 58 -13.12 -44.14 -0.07
N LEU A 59 -11.91 -43.93 -0.59
CA LEU A 59 -11.05 -42.82 -0.19
C LEU A 59 -11.19 -41.66 -1.17
N ARG A 60 -11.12 -40.44 -0.65
CA ARG A 60 -11.28 -39.20 -1.42
C ARG A 60 -9.92 -38.50 -1.56
N GLY A 61 -9.50 -38.26 -2.79
CA GLY A 61 -8.24 -37.58 -3.09
C GLY A 61 -8.26 -36.08 -2.81
N LYS A 62 -7.12 -35.43 -3.04
CA LYS A 62 -6.89 -33.99 -2.82
C LYS A 62 -8.02 -33.14 -3.43
N PHE A 63 -8.55 -32.20 -2.64
CA PHE A 63 -9.69 -31.31 -2.94
C PHE A 63 -11.02 -31.97 -3.35
N GLN A 64 -11.17 -33.28 -3.18
CA GLN A 64 -12.47 -33.92 -3.37
C GLN A 64 -13.36 -33.71 -2.15
N GLN A 65 -14.67 -33.61 -2.39
CA GLN A 65 -15.65 -33.47 -1.32
C GLN A 65 -15.63 -34.69 -0.39
N CYS A 66 -15.61 -34.41 0.91
CA CYS A 66 -15.65 -35.37 2.02
C CYS A 66 -16.69 -34.99 3.09
N GLY A 67 -17.35 -33.84 2.98
CA GLY A 67 -18.36 -33.39 3.95
C GLY A 67 -19.36 -32.37 3.41
N GLY A 68 -20.34 -32.05 4.24
CA GLY A 68 -21.50 -31.20 3.95
C GLY A 68 -22.81 -31.80 4.48
N GLN A 69 -23.80 -30.97 4.81
CA GLN A 69 -25.10 -31.37 5.38
C GLN A 69 -25.91 -32.33 4.49
N SER A 70 -25.67 -32.33 3.18
CA SER A 70 -26.30 -33.21 2.19
C SER A 70 -25.35 -34.28 1.61
N TRP A 71 -24.10 -34.36 2.07
CA TRP A 71 -23.09 -35.28 1.54
C TRP A 71 -23.36 -36.73 1.97
N GLN A 72 -23.60 -37.60 0.97
CA GLN A 72 -23.86 -39.04 1.14
C GLN A 72 -22.61 -39.91 0.85
N GLY A 73 -21.55 -39.33 0.30
CA GLY A 73 -20.32 -40.05 -0.02
C GLY A 73 -19.39 -40.26 1.19
N SER A 74 -18.22 -40.83 0.93
CA SER A 74 -17.23 -41.08 1.98
C SER A 74 -16.71 -39.80 2.63
N ARG A 75 -16.33 -39.90 3.90
CA ARG A 75 -15.67 -38.83 4.67
C ARG A 75 -14.18 -39.08 4.90
N CYS A 76 -13.67 -40.18 4.35
CA CYS A 76 -12.28 -40.59 4.47
C CYS A 76 -11.47 -40.05 3.30
N CYS A 77 -10.46 -39.26 3.61
CA CYS A 77 -9.49 -38.81 2.63
C CYS A 77 -8.37 -39.84 2.45
N GLU A 78 -7.59 -39.71 1.38
CA GLU A 78 -6.37 -40.49 1.18
C GLU A 78 -5.29 -40.16 2.25
N ALA A 79 -4.31 -41.04 2.42
CA ALA A 79 -3.30 -40.91 3.48
C ALA A 79 -2.48 -39.61 3.32
N GLY A 80 -2.34 -38.84 4.41
CA GLY A 80 -1.71 -37.52 4.40
C GLY A 80 -2.68 -36.34 4.23
N LEU A 81 -3.95 -36.62 3.93
CA LEU A 81 -5.01 -35.61 3.80
C LEU A 81 -6.00 -35.66 4.99
N PHE A 82 -6.62 -34.52 5.29
CA PHE A 82 -7.73 -34.41 6.25
C PHE A 82 -8.94 -33.70 5.63
N CYS A 83 -10.14 -34.00 6.11
CA CYS A 83 -11.36 -33.36 5.64
C CYS A 83 -11.51 -31.97 6.27
N LYS A 84 -11.08 -30.91 5.57
CA LYS A 84 -11.19 -29.52 6.04
C LYS A 84 -12.64 -29.06 5.88
N TYR A 85 -13.27 -28.68 6.99
CA TYR A 85 -14.58 -28.02 6.93
C TYR A 85 -14.41 -26.65 6.25
N ASP A 86 -15.22 -26.41 5.22
CA ASP A 86 -15.30 -25.13 4.52
C ASP A 86 -16.61 -24.42 4.90
N ASN A 87 -17.75 -25.03 4.58
CA ASN A 87 -19.07 -24.49 4.91
C ASN A 87 -20.11 -25.58 5.25
N ASP A 88 -21.35 -25.18 5.53
CA ASP A 88 -22.42 -26.12 5.89
C ASP A 88 -22.70 -27.21 4.85
N PHE A 89 -22.46 -26.95 3.57
CA PHE A 89 -22.79 -27.84 2.47
C PHE A 89 -21.58 -28.46 1.79
N TYR A 90 -20.36 -28.06 2.17
CA TYR A 90 -19.11 -28.50 1.55
C TYR A 90 -17.95 -28.62 2.56
N SER A 91 -17.13 -29.64 2.37
CA SER A 91 -15.87 -29.86 3.08
C SER A 91 -15.02 -30.76 2.18
N ASP A 92 -13.72 -30.51 2.07
CA ASP A 92 -12.85 -31.21 1.10
C ASP A 92 -11.50 -31.63 1.67
N CYS A 93 -10.87 -32.60 1.01
CA CYS A 93 -9.65 -33.24 1.47
C CYS A 93 -8.40 -32.39 1.22
N ARG A 94 -7.80 -31.83 2.27
CA ARG A 94 -6.61 -30.97 2.20
C ARG A 94 -5.37 -31.66 2.78
N PRO A 95 -4.16 -31.35 2.29
CA PRO A 95 -2.92 -31.72 2.98
C PRO A 95 -2.90 -31.17 4.41
N VAL A 96 -2.26 -31.89 5.33
CA VAL A 96 -1.99 -31.35 6.68
C VAL A 96 -0.94 -30.24 6.56
N GLU A 97 -1.34 -29.01 6.88
CA GLU A 97 -0.47 -27.83 6.81
C GLU A 97 0.79 -28.05 7.67
N GLY A 98 1.96 -28.10 7.03
CA GLY A 98 3.25 -28.36 7.67
C GLY A 98 3.99 -29.64 7.22
N SER A 99 3.37 -30.54 6.45
CA SER A 99 4.10 -31.70 5.88
C SER A 99 4.83 -31.37 4.59
N THR A 100 6.16 -31.39 4.60
CA THR A 100 6.96 -31.44 3.37
C THR A 100 6.83 -32.81 2.70
N GLU A 101 6.64 -32.82 1.38
CA GLU A 101 6.48 -34.05 0.61
C GLU A 101 7.83 -34.75 0.43
N ALA A 102 7.94 -36.00 0.88
CA ALA A 102 9.17 -36.79 0.84
C ALA A 102 8.98 -38.05 -0.05
N PRO A 103 9.94 -38.38 -0.93
CA PRO A 103 9.78 -39.45 -1.91
C PRO A 103 9.72 -40.85 -1.26
N THR A 104 8.80 -41.67 -1.75
CA THR A 104 8.45 -42.97 -1.16
C THR A 104 9.52 -44.05 -1.36
N THR A 105 9.94 -44.67 -0.25
CA THR A 105 10.60 -45.99 -0.24
C THR A 105 10.05 -46.87 0.88
N ALA A 106 10.18 -48.20 0.72
CA ALA A 106 9.43 -49.22 1.46
C ALA A 106 10.06 -49.59 2.84
N PRO A 107 9.31 -50.23 3.77
CA PRO A 107 9.53 -50.08 5.21
C PRO A 107 10.35 -51.18 5.90
N ALA A 108 10.85 -50.88 7.11
CA ALA A 108 11.38 -51.88 8.05
C ALA A 108 11.13 -51.54 9.55
N THR A 109 10.22 -52.31 10.16
CA THR A 109 10.21 -52.76 11.57
C THR A 109 10.04 -51.76 12.74
N THR A 110 9.09 -52.09 13.62
CA THR A 110 8.78 -51.44 14.91
C THR A 110 9.70 -51.84 16.06
N THR A 111 9.83 -51.00 17.10
CA THR A 111 9.90 -51.40 18.53
C THR A 111 9.42 -50.21 19.41
N ALA A 112 8.74 -50.48 20.53
CA ALA A 112 8.28 -49.48 21.52
C ALA A 112 9.30 -49.34 22.68
N SER A 113 9.14 -48.63 23.80
CA SER A 113 8.00 -47.95 24.45
C SER A 113 8.55 -47.09 25.61
N VAL A 114 7.83 -46.06 26.06
CA VAL A 114 7.99 -45.44 27.39
C VAL A 114 6.61 -45.08 27.95
N THR A 115 6.45 -45.11 29.27
CA THR A 115 5.19 -44.83 29.99
C THR A 115 5.46 -43.90 31.20
N GLU A 116 4.40 -43.25 31.69
CA GLU A 116 4.24 -42.70 33.06
C GLU A 116 5.02 -41.42 33.49
N THR A 117 4.59 -40.62 34.49
CA THR A 117 3.23 -40.19 34.94
C THR A 117 3.32 -39.20 36.14
N THR A 118 2.68 -38.02 36.07
CA THR A 118 2.35 -37.09 37.22
C THR A 118 3.54 -36.58 38.08
N SER A 119 3.46 -35.70 39.11
CA SER A 119 2.48 -34.76 39.74
C SER A 119 3.31 -33.59 40.40
N VAL A 120 2.91 -32.65 41.28
CA VAL A 120 1.78 -32.42 42.24
C VAL A 120 1.51 -30.90 42.38
N SER A 121 0.30 -30.53 42.81
CA SER A 121 -0.22 -29.17 43.10
C SER A 121 0.31 -28.49 44.38
N THR A 122 0.04 -27.18 44.53
CA THR A 122 -0.18 -26.49 45.83
C THR A 122 -1.31 -25.44 45.71
N THR A 123 -1.84 -24.94 46.85
CA THR A 123 -3.17 -24.30 46.96
C THR A 123 -3.16 -23.10 47.94
N THR A 124 -4.31 -22.41 48.09
CA THR A 124 -4.74 -21.45 49.16
C THR A 124 -4.46 -19.95 48.93
N LEU A 125 -5.24 -18.97 49.45
CA LEU A 125 -6.65 -18.91 49.92
C LEU A 125 -7.10 -17.43 50.11
N ALA A 126 -8.39 -17.11 49.84
CA ALA A 126 -9.18 -15.98 50.42
C ALA A 126 -8.69 -14.53 50.11
N PRO A 127 -9.46 -13.44 50.41
CA PRO A 127 -10.76 -13.35 51.10
C PRO A 127 -11.90 -12.62 50.33
N SER A 128 -13.02 -12.40 51.01
CA SER A 128 -14.22 -11.63 50.61
C SER A 128 -14.23 -10.25 51.33
N SER A 129 -15.24 -9.35 51.30
CA SER A 129 -16.68 -9.41 50.96
C SER A 129 -17.32 -8.00 50.80
N THR A 130 -18.65 -7.96 50.53
CA THR A 130 -19.63 -6.88 50.86
C THR A 130 -19.56 -5.53 50.09
N THR A 131 -20.66 -4.87 49.69
CA THR A 131 -22.12 -5.14 49.86
C THR A 131 -22.97 -4.54 48.72
N ASP A 132 -24.25 -4.92 48.68
CA ASP A 132 -25.27 -4.61 47.64
C ASP A 132 -26.43 -3.74 48.19
N VAL A 133 -27.11 -2.98 47.31
CA VAL A 133 -28.42 -2.33 47.53
C VAL A 133 -29.15 -2.21 46.18
N GLY A 134 -30.34 -2.80 46.03
CA GLY A 134 -31.08 -2.89 44.75
C GLY A 134 -32.55 -2.40 44.78
N SER A 135 -33.46 -3.16 44.14
CA SER A 135 -34.90 -2.89 43.88
C SER A 135 -35.16 -2.03 42.61
N THR A 136 -36.18 -2.27 41.75
CA THR A 136 -37.33 -3.21 41.76
C THR A 136 -37.78 -3.61 40.32
N THR A 137 -38.70 -4.57 40.19
CA THR A 137 -39.14 -5.24 38.93
C THR A 137 -40.37 -4.62 38.21
N ALA A 138 -40.44 -4.67 36.87
CA ALA A 138 -41.62 -5.10 36.07
C ALA A 138 -41.44 -5.02 34.52
N GLY A 139 -42.13 -5.91 33.78
CA GLY A 139 -42.90 -5.50 32.58
C GLY A 139 -42.25 -5.46 31.18
N SER A 140 -42.19 -6.61 30.50
CA SER A 140 -41.90 -6.79 29.06
C SER A 140 -42.56 -5.79 28.07
N THR A 141 -41.74 -5.13 27.24
CA THR A 141 -41.85 -5.14 25.75
C THR A 141 -40.56 -4.61 25.11
N SER A 142 -39.92 -5.38 24.22
CA SER A 142 -38.69 -4.97 23.53
C SER A 142 -38.99 -4.23 22.22
N ILE A 143 -39.02 -2.90 22.28
CA ILE A 143 -38.93 -2.05 21.08
C ILE A 143 -37.51 -2.21 20.50
N ALA A 144 -37.38 -2.46 19.20
CA ALA A 144 -36.08 -2.50 18.54
C ALA A 144 -35.42 -1.11 18.60
N PRO A 145 -34.13 -1.00 18.96
CA PRO A 145 -33.47 0.30 19.04
C PRO A 145 -33.48 0.99 17.66
N CYS A 146 -33.49 2.31 17.67
CA CYS A 146 -33.32 3.09 16.44
C CYS A 146 -31.92 2.86 15.86
N GLN A 147 -31.83 2.99 14.53
CA GLN A 147 -30.60 2.81 13.79
C GLN A 147 -29.60 3.92 14.11
N LYS A 148 -28.31 3.56 14.14
CA LYS A 148 -27.24 4.55 14.35
C LYS A 148 -27.14 5.53 13.18
N GLY A 149 -26.46 6.65 13.40
CA GLY A 149 -26.02 7.53 12.33
C GLY A 149 -25.34 6.74 11.20
N TYR A 150 -25.70 7.07 9.96
CA TYR A 150 -25.25 6.44 8.72
C TYR A 150 -25.63 4.96 8.51
N ALA A 151 -26.42 4.34 9.41
CA ALA A 151 -26.97 3.01 9.20
C ALA A 151 -28.24 3.01 8.34
N GLN A 152 -28.61 1.86 7.76
CA GLN A 152 -29.82 1.69 6.96
C GLN A 152 -31.08 1.69 7.84
N CYS A 153 -32.07 2.50 7.45
CA CYS A 153 -33.34 2.71 8.15
C CYS A 153 -34.57 2.53 7.25
N GLY A 154 -34.40 2.10 6.01
CA GLY A 154 -35.51 1.89 5.09
C GLY A 154 -35.09 1.34 3.74
N GLY A 155 -36.08 1.22 2.84
CA GLY A 155 -35.97 0.54 1.56
C GLY A 155 -36.88 -0.70 1.48
N ASN A 156 -37.23 -1.08 0.26
CA ASN A 156 -38.04 -2.27 -0.04
C ASN A 156 -37.35 -3.54 0.51
N ASN A 157 -38.05 -4.25 1.41
CA ASN A 157 -37.59 -5.42 2.17
C ASN A 157 -36.60 -5.13 3.34
N HIS A 158 -36.49 -3.89 3.82
CA HIS A 158 -35.80 -3.59 5.08
C HIS A 158 -36.62 -4.09 6.29
N GLU A 159 -36.12 -5.12 6.99
CA GLU A 159 -36.74 -5.67 8.22
C GLU A 159 -36.17 -5.05 9.51
N GLY A 160 -35.20 -4.13 9.41
CA GLY A 160 -34.63 -3.43 10.55
C GLY A 160 -35.51 -2.30 11.09
N SER A 161 -35.06 -1.66 12.17
CA SER A 161 -35.72 -0.45 12.69
C SER A 161 -35.71 0.67 11.65
N THR A 162 -36.79 1.47 11.63
CA THR A 162 -36.99 2.57 10.67
C THR A 162 -36.84 3.97 11.28
N CYS A 163 -36.68 4.05 12.61
CA CYS A 163 -36.24 5.27 13.28
C CYS A 163 -34.71 5.34 13.32
N CYS A 164 -34.18 6.57 13.35
CA CYS A 164 -32.77 6.86 13.57
C CYS A 164 -32.54 7.36 15.00
N GLU A 165 -31.30 7.27 15.49
CA GLU A 165 -30.92 7.83 16.79
C GLU A 165 -31.04 9.37 16.80
N ALA A 166 -31.13 9.96 18.00
CA ALA A 166 -31.44 11.37 18.17
C ALA A 166 -30.42 12.27 17.47
N GLY A 167 -30.91 13.20 16.64
CA GLY A 167 -30.08 14.05 15.78
C GLY A 167 -29.98 13.57 14.33
N PHE A 168 -30.45 12.35 14.01
CA PHE A 168 -30.50 11.81 12.64
C PHE A 168 -31.95 11.61 12.16
N VAL A 169 -32.15 11.67 10.85
CA VAL A 169 -33.42 11.41 10.17
C VAL A 169 -33.22 10.38 9.05
N CYS A 170 -34.21 9.51 8.84
CA CYS A 170 -34.16 8.52 7.78
C CYS A 170 -34.44 9.19 6.42
N LYS A 171 -33.40 9.37 5.60
CA LYS A 171 -33.52 9.91 4.23
C LYS A 171 -33.55 8.76 3.24
N ALA A 172 -34.54 8.72 2.37
CA ALA A 172 -34.56 7.79 1.24
C ALA A 172 -33.49 8.18 0.21
N ASP A 173 -32.78 7.18 -0.31
CA ASP A 173 -31.73 7.31 -1.32
C ASP A 173 -32.13 6.57 -2.61
N SER A 174 -32.68 5.36 -2.47
CA SER A 174 -33.28 4.59 -3.55
C SER A 174 -34.52 3.83 -3.06
N GLU A 175 -35.24 3.15 -3.96
CA GLU A 175 -36.38 2.32 -3.55
C GLU A 175 -35.99 1.14 -2.64
N PHE A 176 -34.72 0.72 -2.65
CA PHE A 176 -34.18 -0.38 -1.83
C PHE A 176 -33.34 0.10 -0.63
N TYR A 177 -33.06 1.39 -0.51
CA TYR A 177 -32.16 1.92 0.53
C TYR A 177 -32.57 3.31 1.05
N SER A 178 -32.64 3.43 2.37
CA SER A 178 -32.75 4.70 3.09
C SER A 178 -31.75 4.71 4.24
N GLN A 179 -31.10 5.85 4.49
CA GLN A 179 -30.00 5.98 5.44
C GLN A 179 -30.30 7.03 6.52
N CYS A 180 -29.82 6.80 7.74
CA CYS A 180 -29.85 7.79 8.81
C CYS A 180 -28.81 8.89 8.56
N LEU A 181 -29.26 10.08 8.19
CA LEU A 181 -28.40 11.26 7.96
C LEU A 181 -28.69 12.37 8.96
N PRO A 182 -27.71 13.24 9.31
CA PRO A 182 -27.91 14.30 10.30
C PRO A 182 -29.11 15.19 9.97
N ASN A 183 -30.01 15.38 10.93
CA ASN A 183 -31.20 16.20 10.74
C ASN A 183 -30.87 17.70 10.88
N VAL A 184 -30.42 18.30 9.79
CA VAL A 184 -30.01 19.71 9.69
C VAL A 184 -31.11 20.73 10.02
N THR A 185 -32.37 20.32 10.20
CA THR A 185 -33.44 21.20 10.73
C THR A 185 -33.49 21.28 12.27
N THR A 186 -32.69 20.50 13.00
CA THR A 186 -32.67 20.50 14.48
C THR A 186 -31.37 21.01 15.11
N MET A 187 -30.38 21.42 14.31
CA MET A 187 -29.15 22.08 14.79
C MET A 187 -29.23 23.60 14.58
N THR A 188 -30.24 24.28 15.15
CA THR A 188 -30.27 25.75 15.14
C THR A 188 -31.15 26.37 16.23
N SER A 189 -30.66 27.47 16.80
CA SER A 189 -31.32 28.44 17.70
C SER A 189 -31.81 27.95 19.07
N THR A 190 -31.05 28.33 20.10
CA THR A 190 -31.65 28.89 21.33
C THR A 190 -31.77 30.41 21.22
N LEU A 191 -33.00 30.90 20.98
CA LEU A 191 -33.47 32.29 21.15
C LEU A 191 -32.94 33.33 20.13
N PRO A 192 -33.62 34.49 19.96
CA PRO A 192 -35.07 34.61 19.75
C PRO A 192 -35.44 35.55 18.57
N ALA A 193 -36.64 35.40 18.01
CA ALA A 193 -37.05 36.11 16.79
C ALA A 193 -37.79 37.44 17.02
N THR A 194 -37.68 38.34 16.04
CA THR A 194 -38.65 39.43 15.76
C THR A 194 -39.03 39.46 14.28
N THR A 195 -40.16 40.10 13.94
CA THR A 195 -41.03 39.66 12.84
C THR A 195 -41.18 40.62 11.65
N SER A 196 -41.20 40.03 10.44
CA SER A 196 -42.07 40.38 9.30
C SER A 196 -42.04 41.77 8.67
N SER A 197 -41.83 41.82 7.34
CA SER A 197 -42.83 42.39 6.41
C SER A 197 -42.61 41.91 4.96
N THR A 198 -43.67 42.01 4.15
CA THR A 198 -43.75 41.49 2.78
C THR A 198 -43.34 42.54 1.73
N GLY A 199 -42.73 42.11 0.62
CA GLY A 199 -42.47 42.94 -0.56
C GLY A 199 -42.68 42.14 -1.85
N THR A 200 -43.23 42.75 -2.90
CA THR A 200 -43.75 42.03 -4.08
C THR A 200 -43.26 42.63 -5.40
N SER A 201 -42.75 41.77 -6.28
CA SER A 201 -42.58 41.94 -7.74
C SER A 201 -41.87 43.18 -8.31
N THR A 202 -40.92 42.94 -9.21
CA THR A 202 -41.13 43.32 -10.63
C THR A 202 -40.22 42.52 -11.56
N THR A 203 -40.65 42.35 -12.81
CA THR A 203 -39.99 41.50 -13.82
C THR A 203 -39.45 42.35 -14.96
N THR A 204 -38.15 42.20 -15.30
CA THR A 204 -37.58 42.74 -16.54
C THR A 204 -36.50 41.83 -17.11
N THR A 205 -36.82 41.12 -18.19
CA THR A 205 -35.82 40.59 -19.14
C THR A 205 -35.23 41.74 -19.97
N PRO A 206 -33.98 41.63 -20.44
CA PRO A 206 -33.80 41.32 -21.87
C PRO A 206 -32.67 40.31 -22.14
N SER A 207 -32.50 39.96 -23.42
CA SER A 207 -31.83 38.73 -23.87
C SER A 207 -30.35 38.84 -24.21
N SER A 208 -29.63 37.73 -23.92
CA SER A 208 -28.62 37.09 -24.77
C SER A 208 -27.49 37.90 -25.44
N SER A 209 -26.25 37.56 -25.09
CA SER A 209 -25.22 37.26 -26.09
C SER A 209 -24.32 36.12 -25.61
N THR A 210 -24.01 35.18 -26.50
CA THR A 210 -23.14 34.03 -26.23
C THR A 210 -21.90 34.08 -27.12
N GLN A 211 -20.71 33.97 -26.54
CA GLN A 211 -19.50 33.55 -27.25
C GLN A 211 -18.73 32.56 -26.38
N ALA A 212 -18.61 31.33 -26.86
CA ALA A 212 -17.64 30.36 -26.36
C ALA A 212 -16.41 30.40 -27.29
N SER A 213 -15.21 30.39 -26.72
CA SER A 213 -13.95 30.41 -27.47
C SER A 213 -13.24 29.07 -27.39
N THR A 214 -13.36 28.25 -28.43
CA THR A 214 -12.61 27.00 -28.61
C THR A 214 -11.21 27.25 -29.14
N ALA A 215 -10.20 26.59 -28.57
CA ALA A 215 -8.91 26.34 -29.19
C ALA A 215 -8.45 24.92 -28.81
N ALA A 216 -7.78 24.22 -29.73
CA ALA A 216 -7.45 22.80 -29.59
C ALA A 216 -5.93 22.55 -29.73
N PRO A 217 -5.40 21.42 -29.18
CA PRO A 217 -4.04 20.98 -29.44
C PRO A 217 -3.88 20.40 -30.85
N THR A 218 -2.65 20.46 -31.39
CA THR A 218 -2.34 20.19 -32.80
C THR A 218 -1.97 18.73 -33.07
N THR A 219 -2.37 18.20 -34.22
CA THR A 219 -2.02 16.85 -34.73
C THR A 219 -0.73 16.83 -35.55
N THR A 220 -0.08 15.65 -35.69
CA THR A 220 0.70 15.13 -36.87
C THR A 220 1.76 14.09 -36.42
N PRO A 221 1.98 12.94 -37.11
CA PRO A 221 1.08 12.12 -37.94
C PRO A 221 1.11 10.61 -37.56
N ALA A 222 0.20 9.81 -38.14
CA ALA A 222 0.36 8.36 -38.26
C ALA A 222 0.24 7.96 -39.73
N VAL A 223 1.11 7.06 -40.22
CA VAL A 223 1.18 6.67 -41.64
C VAL A 223 1.28 5.14 -41.78
N THR A 224 0.27 4.59 -42.47
CA THR A 224 0.22 3.37 -43.34
C THR A 224 1.51 2.55 -43.52
N THR A 225 1.49 1.20 -43.58
CA THR A 225 0.54 0.23 -44.19
C THR A 225 0.60 -1.13 -43.42
N THR A 226 -0.04 -2.27 -43.74
CA THR A 226 -0.95 -2.77 -44.82
C THR A 226 -1.93 -3.81 -44.23
N ALA A 227 -3.13 -4.01 -44.80
CA ALA A 227 -3.90 -5.25 -44.64
C ALA A 227 -4.78 -5.57 -45.87
N THR A 228 -4.54 -6.72 -46.51
CA THR A 228 -5.31 -7.26 -47.66
C THR A 228 -5.20 -8.79 -47.59
N THR A 229 -6.27 -9.60 -47.63
CA THR A 229 -7.03 -9.94 -48.86
C THR A 229 -8.39 -10.59 -48.54
N ALA A 230 -9.32 -10.44 -49.50
CA ALA A 230 -10.66 -11.00 -49.71
C ALA A 230 -10.94 -12.46 -49.16
N THR A 231 -12.20 -12.92 -48.97
CA THR A 231 -13.25 -12.94 -50.02
C THR A 231 -14.72 -13.09 -49.55
N THR A 232 -15.57 -12.42 -50.33
CA THR A 232 -17.04 -12.32 -50.51
C THR A 232 -17.95 -13.56 -50.27
N ALA A 233 -19.07 -13.31 -49.55
CA ALA A 233 -20.49 -13.80 -49.66
C ALA A 233 -20.82 -15.26 -50.07
N THR A 234 -21.92 -15.87 -49.59
CA THR A 234 -23.31 -15.61 -50.08
C THR A 234 -24.39 -16.18 -49.14
N THR A 235 -25.59 -15.59 -49.14
CA THR A 235 -26.76 -15.95 -48.31
C THR A 235 -27.72 -16.96 -48.96
N VAL A 236 -28.41 -17.77 -48.15
CA VAL A 236 -29.77 -18.28 -48.44
C VAL A 236 -30.60 -18.29 -47.16
N THR A 237 -31.84 -17.78 -47.24
CA THR A 237 -32.85 -17.77 -46.16
C THR A 237 -34.01 -18.71 -46.48
N THR A 238 -34.57 -19.38 -45.47
CA THR A 238 -35.99 -19.79 -45.49
C THR A 238 -36.56 -19.92 -44.08
N ALA A 239 -37.83 -19.52 -43.92
CA ALA A 239 -38.61 -19.68 -42.70
C ALA A 239 -40.08 -20.00 -43.06
N THR A 240 -40.74 -20.87 -42.29
CA THR A 240 -42.18 -21.13 -42.45
C THR A 240 -42.83 -21.73 -41.20
N THR A 241 -43.95 -21.14 -40.80
CA THR A 241 -45.04 -21.66 -39.93
C THR A 241 -46.28 -21.95 -40.82
N PRO A 242 -47.45 -22.49 -40.35
CA PRO A 242 -47.86 -22.99 -39.03
C PRO A 242 -48.61 -24.38 -39.03
N SER A 243 -49.26 -24.69 -37.89
CA SER A 243 -50.30 -25.72 -37.56
C SER A 243 -51.45 -25.95 -38.59
N PRO A 244 -52.38 -26.97 -38.50
CA PRO A 244 -53.01 -27.51 -37.25
C PRO A 244 -53.53 -29.00 -37.13
N THR A 245 -53.74 -29.44 -35.87
CA THR A 245 -54.86 -30.21 -35.23
C THR A 245 -55.63 -31.39 -35.89
N THR A 246 -55.80 -32.54 -35.18
CA THR A 246 -57.09 -33.21 -34.77
C THR A 246 -56.91 -34.60 -34.09
N THR A 247 -57.96 -35.32 -33.62
CA THR A 247 -58.52 -35.30 -32.23
C THR A 247 -59.36 -36.57 -31.91
N ALA A 248 -59.12 -37.28 -30.77
CA ALA A 248 -60.05 -38.16 -29.99
C ALA A 248 -59.31 -38.83 -28.79
N GLY A 249 -59.92 -39.28 -27.66
CA GLY A 249 -61.35 -39.30 -27.31
C GLY A 249 -61.79 -39.89 -25.92
N GLY A 250 -60.99 -39.85 -24.84
CA GLY A 250 -61.43 -40.03 -23.43
C GLY A 250 -61.72 -41.47 -22.90
N PRO A 251 -62.19 -41.67 -21.63
CA PRO A 251 -62.44 -40.67 -20.57
C PRO A 251 -61.84 -40.95 -19.15
N THR A 252 -61.46 -39.86 -18.47
CA THR A 252 -61.58 -39.51 -17.04
C THR A 252 -61.55 -40.57 -15.91
N THR A 253 -60.61 -40.42 -14.97
CA THR A 253 -60.87 -40.39 -13.50
C THR A 253 -59.81 -39.47 -12.85
N THR A 254 -60.19 -38.69 -11.83
CA THR A 254 -59.41 -37.55 -11.33
C THR A 254 -58.73 -37.81 -9.98
N THR A 255 -57.44 -37.49 -9.87
CA THR A 255 -56.74 -37.25 -8.59
C THR A 255 -55.87 -36.01 -8.74
N THR A 256 -55.96 -35.06 -7.81
CA THR A 256 -55.34 -33.74 -7.95
C THR A 256 -53.94 -33.70 -7.34
N THR A 257 -52.91 -33.47 -8.17
CA THR A 257 -51.54 -33.23 -7.71
C THR A 257 -51.03 -31.91 -8.28
N THR A 258 -50.72 -30.94 -7.44
CA THR A 258 -50.16 -29.65 -7.85
C THR A 258 -48.70 -29.79 -8.26
N THR A 259 -48.43 -29.88 -9.56
CA THR A 259 -47.07 -29.88 -10.11
C THR A 259 -46.43 -28.50 -10.01
N VAL A 260 -45.32 -28.39 -9.28
CA VAL A 260 -44.51 -27.17 -9.22
C VAL A 260 -43.66 -27.08 -10.49
N GLU A 261 -43.87 -26.06 -11.32
CA GLU A 261 -43.07 -25.82 -12.54
C GLU A 261 -41.70 -25.24 -12.16
N CYS A 262 -40.63 -25.98 -12.43
CA CYS A 262 -39.28 -25.60 -12.06
C CYS A 262 -38.65 -24.52 -12.97
N ARG A 263 -37.61 -23.85 -12.48
CA ARG A 263 -36.96 -22.72 -13.15
C ARG A 263 -36.22 -23.16 -14.42
N LYS A 264 -36.39 -22.39 -15.50
CA LYS A 264 -35.77 -22.68 -16.79
C LYS A 264 -34.25 -22.48 -16.77
N ARG A 265 -33.57 -23.11 -17.73
CA ARG A 265 -32.14 -22.93 -18.03
C ARG A 265 -31.72 -21.45 -17.91
N TYR A 266 -30.65 -21.19 -17.15
CA TYR A 266 -30.09 -19.87 -16.82
C TYR A 266 -30.95 -18.89 -16.00
N ASN A 267 -32.16 -19.26 -15.55
CA ASN A 267 -32.91 -18.40 -14.63
C ASN A 267 -32.35 -18.47 -13.19
N GLN A 268 -32.52 -17.40 -12.41
CA GLN A 268 -32.26 -17.43 -10.97
C GLN A 268 -33.17 -18.46 -10.27
N CYS A 269 -32.59 -19.21 -9.34
CA CYS A 269 -33.20 -20.29 -8.55
C CYS A 269 -32.86 -20.20 -7.05
N GLY A 270 -32.07 -19.20 -6.63
CA GLY A 270 -31.67 -19.01 -5.24
C GLY A 270 -30.96 -17.69 -4.99
N GLY A 271 -30.53 -17.50 -3.74
CA GLY A 271 -29.99 -16.26 -3.21
C GLY A 271 -30.77 -15.77 -1.97
N ILE A 272 -30.14 -14.95 -1.14
CA ILE A 272 -30.79 -14.26 -0.02
C ILE A 272 -32.01 -13.48 -0.55
N ASN A 273 -33.13 -13.57 0.16
CA ASN A 273 -34.44 -13.00 -0.19
C ASN A 273 -35.10 -13.50 -1.49
N TYR A 274 -34.53 -14.52 -2.16
CA TYR A 274 -35.18 -15.16 -3.32
C TYR A 274 -36.42 -15.98 -2.88
N LYS A 275 -37.61 -15.56 -3.31
CA LYS A 275 -38.91 -16.23 -2.99
C LYS A 275 -39.49 -17.04 -4.16
N GLY A 276 -38.68 -17.33 -5.18
CA GLY A 276 -39.08 -18.22 -6.28
C GLY A 276 -38.92 -19.70 -5.94
N VAL A 277 -39.37 -20.57 -6.83
CA VAL A 277 -39.14 -22.02 -6.71
C VAL A 277 -37.66 -22.34 -6.98
N THR A 278 -37.05 -23.19 -6.17
CA THR A 278 -35.59 -23.40 -6.17
C THR A 278 -35.13 -24.57 -7.06
N CYS A 279 -36.04 -25.42 -7.51
CA CYS A 279 -35.75 -26.46 -8.50
C CYS A 279 -35.56 -25.86 -9.90
N CYS A 280 -34.74 -26.51 -10.72
CA CYS A 280 -34.55 -26.19 -12.13
C CYS A 280 -35.20 -27.27 -13.03
N GLU A 281 -35.37 -27.00 -14.32
CA GLU A 281 -35.81 -28.00 -15.31
C GLU A 281 -34.89 -29.24 -15.31
N PRO A 282 -35.38 -30.45 -15.63
CA PRO A 282 -34.57 -31.68 -15.57
C PRO A 282 -33.24 -31.59 -16.35
N GLY A 283 -32.15 -32.00 -15.69
CA GLY A 283 -30.77 -31.84 -16.20
C GLY A 283 -30.11 -30.51 -15.81
N TRP A 284 -30.82 -29.61 -15.14
CA TRP A 284 -30.33 -28.35 -14.60
C TRP A 284 -30.48 -28.31 -13.07
N TRP A 285 -29.64 -27.50 -12.43
CA TRP A 285 -29.44 -27.53 -10.98
C TRP A 285 -29.11 -26.11 -10.52
N CYS A 286 -29.46 -25.77 -9.28
CA CYS A 286 -29.22 -24.43 -8.77
C CYS A 286 -27.76 -24.28 -8.32
N VAL A 287 -26.94 -23.64 -9.16
CA VAL A 287 -25.52 -23.38 -8.88
C VAL A 287 -25.39 -21.99 -8.28
N TYR A 288 -24.70 -21.91 -7.14
CA TYR A 288 -24.45 -20.67 -6.42
C TYR A 288 -23.63 -19.68 -7.27
N GLY A 289 -23.98 -18.39 -7.20
CA GLY A 289 -23.32 -17.31 -7.94
C GLY A 289 -23.08 -16.06 -7.07
N GLY A 290 -23.10 -16.21 -5.75
CA GLY A 290 -22.97 -15.13 -4.78
C GLY A 290 -24.18 -15.04 -3.82
N PRO A 291 -24.07 -14.26 -2.71
CA PRO A 291 -25.03 -14.33 -1.61
C PRO A 291 -26.48 -14.06 -2.03
N TYR A 292 -26.70 -13.14 -2.96
CA TYR A 292 -28.03 -12.74 -3.44
C TYR A 292 -28.47 -13.44 -4.73
N TYR A 293 -27.64 -14.31 -5.32
CA TYR A 293 -27.91 -14.89 -6.64
C TYR A 293 -27.40 -16.32 -6.79
N SER A 294 -28.27 -17.22 -7.24
CA SER A 294 -27.92 -18.58 -7.66
C SER A 294 -28.73 -18.92 -8.91
N GLN A 295 -28.13 -19.62 -9.87
CA GLN A 295 -28.62 -19.74 -11.24
C GLN A 295 -28.76 -21.19 -11.67
N CYS A 296 -29.79 -21.51 -12.45
CA CYS A 296 -29.91 -22.79 -13.11
C CYS A 296 -28.79 -22.96 -14.14
N LYS A 297 -27.72 -23.66 -13.76
CA LYS A 297 -26.63 -24.11 -14.63
C LYS A 297 -26.67 -25.64 -14.74
N THR A 298 -25.81 -26.23 -15.56
CA THR A 298 -25.43 -27.64 -15.42
C THR A 298 -24.33 -27.73 -14.38
N THR A 299 -24.54 -28.47 -13.28
CA THR A 299 -23.41 -29.12 -12.64
C THR A 299 -22.96 -30.22 -13.58
N THR A 300 -21.65 -30.33 -13.77
CA THR A 300 -21.04 -31.43 -14.51
C THR A 300 -21.23 -32.67 -13.67
N THR A 301 -22.36 -33.37 -13.86
CA THR A 301 -22.61 -34.63 -13.18
C THR A 301 -21.66 -35.66 -13.75
N THR A 302 -20.55 -35.86 -13.06
CA THR A 302 -19.64 -36.98 -13.31
C THR A 302 -20.33 -38.28 -12.90
N THR A 303 -21.10 -38.81 -13.84
CA THR A 303 -20.87 -40.21 -14.23
C THR A 303 -19.36 -40.43 -14.36
N PRO A 304 -18.84 -41.66 -14.13
CA PRO A 304 -17.45 -41.98 -14.40
C PRO A 304 -17.20 -41.96 -15.91
N TYR A 305 -17.08 -40.74 -16.45
CA TYR A 305 -16.31 -40.45 -17.63
C TYR A 305 -14.90 -40.93 -17.29
N ALA A 306 -14.40 -41.93 -18.02
CA ALA A 306 -12.97 -42.05 -18.19
C ALA A 306 -12.46 -40.66 -18.60
N PRO A 307 -11.29 -40.21 -18.10
CA PRO A 307 -10.84 -38.83 -18.29
C PRO A 307 -11.01 -38.42 -19.75
N ALA A 308 -11.45 -37.17 -19.95
CA ALA A 308 -11.49 -36.59 -21.29
C ALA A 308 -10.12 -36.86 -21.93
N PRO A 309 -10.05 -37.42 -23.16
CA PRO A 309 -8.77 -37.47 -23.84
C PRO A 309 -8.31 -36.02 -23.99
N ALA A 310 -7.25 -35.65 -23.24
CA ALA A 310 -6.92 -34.27 -22.89
C ALA A 310 -7.19 -33.30 -24.04
N ASP A 311 -8.16 -32.41 -23.87
CA ASP A 311 -8.42 -31.37 -24.87
C ASP A 311 -7.39 -30.27 -24.65
N GLU A 312 -6.16 -30.57 -25.09
CA GLU A 312 -4.99 -29.70 -25.05
C GLU A 312 -5.30 -28.28 -25.57
N ARG A 313 -6.34 -28.12 -26.41
CA ARG A 313 -6.81 -26.81 -26.89
C ARG A 313 -7.70 -26.10 -25.88
N ALA A 314 -8.60 -26.81 -25.19
CA ALA A 314 -9.40 -26.26 -24.10
C ALA A 314 -8.49 -25.89 -22.91
N ASP A 315 -7.54 -26.75 -22.57
CA ASP A 315 -6.58 -26.54 -21.47
C ASP A 315 -5.63 -25.40 -21.78
N ALA A 316 -5.09 -25.34 -23.01
CA ALA A 316 -4.32 -24.19 -23.48
C ALA A 316 -5.13 -22.89 -23.47
N HIS A 317 -6.38 -22.91 -23.94
CA HIS A 317 -7.25 -21.74 -23.97
C HIS A 317 -7.66 -21.25 -22.57
N PHE A 318 -7.87 -22.17 -21.63
CA PHE A 318 -8.07 -21.86 -20.22
C PHE A 318 -6.82 -21.18 -19.63
N LEU A 319 -5.62 -21.75 -19.85
CA LEU A 319 -4.36 -21.16 -19.38
C LEU A 319 -4.07 -19.79 -20.04
N MET A 320 -4.40 -19.58 -21.32
CA MET A 320 -4.29 -18.25 -21.96
C MET A 320 -5.13 -17.16 -21.27
N GLN A 321 -6.15 -17.54 -20.49
CA GLN A 321 -6.94 -16.63 -19.67
C GLN A 321 -6.42 -16.58 -18.22
N ALA A 322 -6.16 -17.74 -17.63
CA ALA A 322 -5.86 -17.93 -16.21
C ALA A 322 -4.37 -17.80 -15.81
N SER A 323 -3.44 -17.79 -16.76
CA SER A 323 -2.00 -17.53 -16.59
C SER A 323 -1.51 -16.54 -17.66
N PHE A 324 -0.19 -16.33 -17.77
CA PHE A 324 0.40 -15.60 -18.91
C PHE A 324 0.62 -16.46 -20.16
N GLY A 325 0.29 -17.76 -20.09
CA GLY A 325 0.30 -18.67 -21.22
C GLY A 325 0.43 -20.14 -20.79
N PRO A 326 0.01 -21.10 -21.65
CA PRO A 326 0.19 -22.52 -21.37
C PRO A 326 1.66 -22.95 -21.52
N THR A 327 2.18 -23.61 -20.49
CA THR A 327 3.43 -24.38 -20.55
C THR A 327 3.10 -25.88 -20.64
N ARG A 328 4.08 -26.70 -21.03
CA ARG A 328 3.91 -28.17 -21.00
C ARG A 328 3.73 -28.73 -19.58
N ALA A 329 4.23 -28.04 -18.56
CA ALA A 329 4.00 -28.39 -17.16
C ALA A 329 2.56 -28.08 -16.75
N SER A 330 2.11 -26.84 -16.94
CA SER A 330 0.77 -26.39 -16.52
C SER A 330 -0.37 -27.08 -17.28
N MET A 331 -0.17 -27.54 -18.52
CA MET A 331 -1.16 -28.40 -19.19
C MET A 331 -1.22 -29.81 -18.57
N ALA A 332 -0.09 -30.38 -18.15
CA ALA A 332 -0.06 -31.68 -17.48
C ALA A 332 -0.57 -31.63 -16.03
N GLU A 333 -0.41 -30.51 -15.33
CA GLU A 333 -1.07 -30.25 -14.03
C GLU A 333 -2.59 -30.33 -14.18
N ILE A 334 -3.16 -29.65 -15.18
CA ILE A 334 -4.61 -29.60 -15.43
C ILE A 334 -5.19 -30.98 -15.75
N ASP A 335 -4.55 -31.78 -16.62
CA ASP A 335 -5.00 -33.13 -16.98
C ASP A 335 -5.11 -34.06 -15.73
N GLY A 336 -4.31 -33.79 -14.69
CA GLY A 336 -4.34 -34.51 -13.43
C GLY A 336 -5.46 -34.12 -12.45
N VAL A 337 -6.00 -32.88 -12.51
CA VAL A 337 -6.91 -32.35 -11.45
C VAL A 337 -8.16 -31.61 -11.95
N GLY A 338 -8.15 -31.06 -13.16
CA GLY A 338 -9.22 -30.24 -13.74
C GLY A 338 -9.29 -28.78 -13.22
N TYR A 339 -9.92 -27.90 -14.01
CA TYR A 339 -9.88 -26.43 -13.79
C TYR A 339 -10.32 -25.99 -12.38
N ASP A 340 -11.41 -26.54 -11.84
CA ASP A 340 -11.93 -26.18 -10.51
C ASP A 340 -10.99 -26.57 -9.35
N ALA A 341 -10.08 -27.54 -9.57
CA ALA A 341 -9.06 -27.90 -8.60
C ALA A 341 -7.80 -27.05 -8.80
N TRP A 342 -7.33 -26.90 -10.04
CA TRP A 342 -6.17 -26.08 -10.39
C TRP A 342 -6.34 -24.61 -9.93
N ILE A 343 -7.54 -24.02 -10.10
CA ILE A 343 -7.86 -22.67 -9.58
C ILE A 343 -7.69 -22.62 -8.06
N ARG A 344 -8.20 -23.63 -7.33
CA ARG A 344 -8.14 -23.67 -5.87
C ARG A 344 -6.70 -23.83 -5.37
N GLU A 345 -5.91 -24.69 -6.00
CA GLU A 345 -4.48 -24.84 -5.72
C GLU A 345 -3.74 -23.52 -5.95
N GLN A 346 -3.93 -22.89 -7.10
CA GLN A 346 -3.34 -21.60 -7.45
C GLN A 346 -3.73 -20.47 -6.50
N MET A 347 -4.95 -20.47 -5.96
CA MET A 347 -5.38 -19.51 -4.93
C MET A 347 -4.72 -19.74 -3.56
N GLU A 348 -4.35 -20.98 -3.24
CA GLU A 348 -3.68 -21.35 -1.98
C GLU A 348 -2.14 -21.29 -2.05
N LEU A 349 -1.55 -21.15 -3.23
CA LEU A 349 -0.10 -20.93 -3.38
C LEU A 349 0.34 -19.62 -2.71
N PRO A 350 1.48 -19.60 -1.98
CA PRO A 350 2.08 -18.37 -1.46
C PRO A 350 2.29 -17.32 -2.56
N ALA A 351 2.10 -16.04 -2.21
CA ALA A 351 2.24 -14.94 -3.15
C ALA A 351 3.71 -14.69 -3.53
N SER A 352 4.03 -14.71 -4.82
CA SER A 352 5.34 -14.27 -5.32
C SER A 352 5.39 -12.75 -5.38
N LEU A 353 5.93 -12.14 -4.33
CA LEU A 353 6.01 -10.68 -4.19
C LEU A 353 7.17 -10.10 -5.03
N HIS A 354 6.87 -9.10 -5.85
CA HIS A 354 7.78 -8.40 -6.75
C HIS A 354 8.86 -7.64 -5.98
N ARG A 355 8.51 -7.05 -4.83
CA ARG A 355 9.46 -6.44 -3.90
C ARG A 355 10.42 -7.46 -3.30
N ALA A 356 9.93 -8.64 -2.92
CA ALA A 356 10.79 -9.70 -2.40
C ALA A 356 11.72 -10.28 -3.47
N PHE A 357 11.26 -10.34 -4.73
CA PHE A 357 12.07 -10.73 -5.88
C PHE A 357 13.16 -9.71 -6.21
N TYR A 358 12.84 -8.41 -6.15
CA TYR A 358 13.79 -7.30 -6.31
C TYR A 358 14.85 -7.29 -5.21
N ARG A 359 14.44 -7.22 -3.93
CA ARG A 359 15.36 -7.10 -2.79
C ARG A 359 16.39 -8.24 -2.77
N LYS A 360 15.98 -9.47 -3.08
CA LYS A 360 16.90 -10.62 -3.21
C LYS A 360 18.04 -10.44 -4.22
N ARG A 361 17.90 -9.51 -5.18
CA ARG A 361 18.84 -9.25 -6.30
C ARG A 361 19.36 -7.79 -6.33
N ALA A 362 19.11 -7.04 -5.25
CA ALA A 362 19.59 -5.68 -5.06
C ALA A 362 20.76 -5.70 -4.06
N ALA A 363 21.99 -5.81 -4.58
CA ALA A 363 23.21 -5.94 -3.78
C ALA A 363 24.39 -5.12 -4.36
N PRO A 364 24.25 -3.78 -4.51
CA PRO A 364 25.32 -2.91 -5.00
C PRO A 364 26.59 -3.01 -4.14
N GLN A 365 27.76 -2.69 -4.71
CA GLN A 365 29.00 -2.62 -3.93
C GLN A 365 29.00 -1.39 -3.01
N THR A 366 29.66 -1.48 -1.86
CA THR A 366 29.77 -0.31 -0.97
C THR A 366 31.10 -0.23 -0.23
N SER A 367 31.55 1.01 -0.01
CA SER A 367 32.65 1.35 0.91
C SER A 367 32.14 1.76 2.30
N ALA A 368 30.83 1.95 2.48
CA ALA A 368 30.23 2.30 3.76
C ALA A 368 30.08 1.04 4.64
N ALA A 369 30.98 0.89 5.62
CA ALA A 369 31.02 -0.29 6.49
C ALA A 369 29.69 -0.55 7.24
N GLU A 370 29.01 0.50 7.68
CA GLU A 370 27.68 0.48 8.34
C GLU A 370 26.52 -0.01 7.43
N ARG A 371 26.78 -0.21 6.13
CA ARG A 371 25.84 -0.79 5.16
C ARG A 371 26.32 -2.11 4.59
N ALA A 372 27.57 -2.49 4.83
CA ALA A 372 28.15 -3.73 4.33
C ALA A 372 27.76 -4.90 5.23
N ARG A 373 27.52 -6.08 4.65
CA ARG A 373 27.56 -7.32 5.44
C ARG A 373 28.99 -7.54 5.92
N GLU A 374 29.18 -7.79 7.21
CA GLU A 374 30.51 -8.07 7.76
C GLU A 374 31.12 -9.35 7.18
N LYS A 375 32.45 -9.39 7.05
CA LYS A 375 33.22 -10.57 6.62
C LYS A 375 32.81 -11.85 7.37
N CYS A 376 32.55 -11.71 8.67
CA CYS A 376 32.22 -12.79 9.59
C CYS A 376 30.73 -13.16 9.66
N SER A 377 29.86 -12.51 8.90
CA SER A 377 28.44 -12.88 8.82
C SER A 377 28.16 -13.93 7.77
N VAL A 378 27.24 -14.86 8.06
CA VAL A 378 26.70 -15.79 7.04
C VAL A 378 26.17 -15.00 5.85
N GLY A 379 26.52 -15.44 4.64
CA GLY A 379 26.21 -14.76 3.39
C GLY A 379 27.21 -13.69 2.96
N SER A 380 28.30 -13.43 3.70
CA SER A 380 29.37 -12.53 3.23
C SER A 380 29.98 -13.04 1.92
N ARG A 381 30.22 -12.15 0.95
CA ARG A 381 30.59 -12.51 -0.44
C ARG A 381 32.08 -12.37 -0.70
N TRP A 382 32.62 -13.30 -1.48
CA TRP A 382 34.04 -13.40 -1.81
C TRP A 382 34.23 -13.75 -3.29
N ARG A 383 35.19 -13.11 -3.96
CA ARG A 383 35.41 -13.22 -5.42
C ARG A 383 36.85 -13.59 -5.80
N SER A 384 37.03 -14.45 -6.81
CA SER A 384 38.36 -14.93 -7.25
C SER A 384 39.12 -13.98 -8.18
N LYS A 385 38.54 -12.82 -8.53
CA LYS A 385 39.15 -11.75 -9.35
C LYS A 385 39.32 -10.47 -8.53
N ALA A 386 40.47 -9.80 -8.64
CA ALA A 386 40.70 -8.56 -7.91
C ALA A 386 39.91 -7.35 -8.45
N LEU A 387 39.40 -7.43 -9.68
CA LEU A 387 38.55 -6.41 -10.33
C LEU A 387 37.16 -6.97 -10.69
N SER A 388 36.19 -6.07 -10.85
CA SER A 388 34.77 -6.34 -11.18
C SER A 388 34.20 -5.30 -12.15
N ALA A 389 33.00 -5.51 -12.69
CA ALA A 389 32.29 -4.50 -13.49
C ALA A 389 32.14 -3.16 -12.76
N ALA A 390 31.93 -3.17 -11.44
CA ALA A 390 31.89 -1.97 -10.60
C ALA A 390 33.24 -1.25 -10.43
N ASP A 391 34.33 -1.74 -11.02
CA ASP A 391 35.60 -1.02 -11.14
C ASP A 391 35.71 -0.25 -12.48
N ILE A 392 34.79 -0.43 -13.44
CA ILE A 392 34.75 0.32 -14.72
C ILE A 392 34.52 1.83 -14.47
N GLY A 393 35.10 2.67 -15.34
CA GLY A 393 35.11 4.13 -15.26
C GLY A 393 36.02 4.71 -14.16
N LYS A 394 36.47 3.88 -13.21
CA LYS A 394 37.32 4.33 -12.09
C LYS A 394 38.79 4.37 -12.51
N ASN A 395 39.53 5.30 -11.91
CA ASN A 395 40.98 5.33 -12.11
C ASN A 395 41.64 4.09 -11.51
N ILE A 396 42.74 3.67 -12.13
CA ILE A 396 43.56 2.54 -11.72
C ILE A 396 45.03 2.95 -11.74
N SER A 397 45.77 2.60 -10.69
CA SER A 397 47.22 2.70 -10.65
C SER A 397 47.85 1.35 -10.32
N VAL A 398 48.87 1.00 -11.10
CA VAL A 398 49.67 -0.22 -10.99
C VAL A 398 51.11 0.22 -10.83
N GLN A 399 51.63 0.18 -9.60
CA GLN A 399 52.97 0.65 -9.27
C GLN A 399 53.50 -0.06 -8.02
N GLY A 400 54.81 -0.31 -7.95
CA GLY A 400 55.47 -0.84 -6.75
C GLY A 400 55.02 -2.23 -6.31
N GLY A 401 54.41 -3.02 -7.19
CA GLY A 401 53.82 -4.31 -6.84
C GLY A 401 52.42 -4.23 -6.21
N GLN A 402 51.74 -3.07 -6.31
CA GLN A 402 50.36 -2.89 -5.85
C GLN A 402 49.45 -2.49 -7.02
N LEU A 403 48.19 -2.93 -6.96
CA LEU A 403 47.11 -2.50 -7.84
C LEU A 403 46.05 -1.78 -7.02
N ARG A 404 45.78 -0.52 -7.38
CA ARG A 404 44.84 0.37 -6.70
C ARG A 404 43.76 0.84 -7.66
N VAL A 405 42.53 1.02 -7.17
CA VAL A 405 41.40 1.59 -7.90
C VAL A 405 40.78 2.70 -7.06
N ALA A 406 40.53 3.87 -7.65
CA ALA A 406 40.18 5.09 -6.91
C ALA A 406 41.18 5.40 -5.77
N GLY A 407 42.46 5.03 -5.94
CA GLY A 407 43.51 5.10 -4.92
C GLY A 407 43.49 4.01 -3.83
N HIS A 408 42.36 3.32 -3.63
CA HIS A 408 42.21 2.22 -2.68
C HIS A 408 42.95 0.97 -3.16
N LEU A 409 43.64 0.27 -2.26
CA LEU A 409 44.31 -1.00 -2.58
C LEU A 409 43.26 -2.08 -2.88
N ARG A 410 43.28 -2.65 -4.09
CA ARG A 410 42.41 -3.77 -4.50
C ARG A 410 43.12 -5.11 -4.33
N THR A 411 44.39 -5.17 -4.73
CA THR A 411 45.26 -6.33 -4.51
C THR A 411 46.72 -5.90 -4.53
N GLU A 412 47.56 -6.64 -3.84
CA GLU A 412 48.99 -6.63 -4.12
C GLU A 412 49.28 -7.61 -5.26
N LEU A 413 50.51 -7.63 -5.78
CA LEU A 413 50.85 -8.37 -7.00
C LEU A 413 51.99 -9.34 -6.73
N SER A 414 51.67 -10.64 -6.79
CA SER A 414 52.68 -11.70 -6.74
C SER A 414 53.76 -11.48 -7.80
N SER A 415 55.00 -11.83 -7.50
CA SER A 415 56.09 -11.86 -8.50
C SER A 415 55.85 -12.86 -9.64
N SER A 416 54.90 -13.79 -9.50
CA SER A 416 54.42 -14.65 -10.59
C SER A 416 53.32 -14.02 -11.47
N SER A 417 52.75 -12.88 -11.07
CA SER A 417 51.70 -12.20 -11.81
C SER A 417 52.26 -11.41 -13.00
N THR A 418 51.62 -11.50 -14.16
CA THR A 418 51.92 -10.69 -15.35
C THR A 418 51.67 -9.19 -15.14
N TRP A 419 51.06 -8.80 -14.01
CA TRP A 419 50.87 -7.42 -13.59
C TRP A 419 52.01 -6.87 -12.73
N ALA A 420 52.83 -7.70 -12.06
CA ALA A 420 53.88 -7.22 -11.16
C ALA A 420 55.05 -6.51 -11.88
N SER A 421 55.22 -6.77 -13.18
CA SER A 421 56.17 -6.08 -14.07
C SER A 421 55.53 -4.98 -14.92
N PHE A 422 54.25 -4.69 -14.72
CA PHE A 422 53.48 -3.68 -15.44
C PHE A 422 53.37 -2.42 -14.59
N SER A 423 53.74 -1.27 -15.16
CA SER A 423 53.50 0.04 -14.54
C SER A 423 52.49 0.78 -15.39
N PHE A 424 51.40 1.24 -14.78
CA PHE A 424 50.31 1.89 -15.49
C PHE A 424 49.51 2.81 -14.57
N ASP A 425 49.13 3.98 -15.08
CA ASP A 425 48.20 4.90 -14.47
C ASP A 425 47.19 5.33 -15.56
N GLY A 426 45.90 5.29 -15.26
CA GLY A 426 44.82 5.52 -16.22
C GLY A 426 43.45 5.09 -15.67
N TYR A 427 42.58 4.58 -16.55
CA TYR A 427 41.19 4.21 -16.27
C TYR A 427 40.86 2.78 -16.72
N ILE A 428 39.88 2.17 -16.05
CA ILE A 428 39.33 0.85 -16.39
C ILE A 428 38.13 1.04 -17.33
N CYS A 429 38.18 0.40 -18.50
CA CYS A 429 37.15 0.52 -19.54
C CYS A 429 36.21 -0.69 -19.63
N GLU A 430 36.70 -1.88 -19.29
CA GLU A 430 35.95 -3.14 -19.34
C GLU A 430 36.57 -4.14 -18.36
N VAL A 431 35.76 -5.00 -17.73
CA VAL A 431 36.24 -6.06 -16.82
C VAL A 431 35.47 -7.37 -17.03
N GLY A 432 36.13 -8.36 -17.64
CA GLY A 432 35.66 -9.73 -17.81
C GLY A 432 36.74 -10.74 -17.44
N ASP A 433 37.09 -11.66 -18.35
CA ASP A 433 38.29 -12.51 -18.23
C ASP A 433 39.57 -11.77 -18.62
N ASN A 434 39.44 -10.75 -19.48
CA ASN A 434 40.43 -9.70 -19.66
C ASN A 434 39.86 -8.38 -19.12
N VAL A 435 40.75 -7.42 -18.92
CA VAL A 435 40.46 -6.05 -18.49
C VAL A 435 40.97 -5.12 -19.59
N LEU A 436 40.14 -4.18 -20.03
CA LEU A 436 40.55 -3.10 -20.93
C LEU A 436 40.94 -1.85 -20.12
N LEU A 437 42.07 -1.25 -20.46
CA LEU A 437 42.65 -0.10 -19.78
C LEU A 437 42.97 1.02 -20.77
N SER A 438 42.61 2.26 -20.46
CA SER A 438 42.92 3.46 -21.25
C SER A 438 43.67 4.50 -20.40
N GLN A 439 44.50 5.34 -21.01
CA GLN A 439 45.10 6.48 -20.30
C GLN A 439 44.14 7.66 -20.18
N GLU A 440 43.24 7.81 -21.16
CA GLU A 440 42.13 8.77 -21.17
C GLU A 440 40.86 8.14 -20.58
N ASP A 441 40.01 8.94 -19.95
CA ASP A 441 38.73 8.53 -19.35
C ASP A 441 37.64 8.22 -20.39
N ASP A 442 37.75 8.78 -21.60
CA ASP A 442 36.89 8.49 -22.74
C ASP A 442 37.05 7.07 -23.34
N CYS A 443 38.00 6.28 -22.83
CA CYS A 443 38.29 4.92 -23.27
C CYS A 443 38.61 4.74 -24.77
N THR A 444 39.06 5.80 -25.47
CA THR A 444 39.36 5.74 -26.92
C THR A 444 40.58 4.89 -27.29
N ASN A 445 41.52 4.67 -26.37
CA ASN A 445 42.82 4.04 -26.67
C ASN A 445 43.12 2.88 -25.69
N THR A 446 42.32 1.80 -25.77
CA THR A 446 42.40 0.66 -24.85
C THR A 446 43.56 -0.30 -25.14
N GLN A 447 44.19 -0.82 -24.08
CA GLN A 447 45.01 -2.04 -24.08
C GLN A 447 44.36 -3.14 -23.23
N SER A 448 44.54 -4.41 -23.61
CA SER A 448 43.92 -5.57 -22.94
C SER A 448 44.93 -6.39 -22.13
N ARG A 449 44.53 -6.84 -20.93
CA ARG A 449 45.31 -7.77 -20.09
C ARG A 449 44.40 -8.77 -19.37
N GLN A 450 44.86 -9.99 -19.14
CA GLN A 450 44.13 -10.97 -18.32
C GLN A 450 43.79 -10.40 -16.94
N ALA A 451 42.57 -10.64 -16.45
CA ALA A 451 42.10 -10.12 -15.17
C ALA A 451 43.03 -10.52 -13.99
N PRO A 452 43.37 -9.58 -13.09
CA PRO A 452 44.28 -9.86 -11.97
C PRO A 452 43.60 -10.72 -10.90
N LEU A 453 44.34 -11.71 -10.37
CA LEU A 453 43.92 -12.51 -9.22
C LEU A 453 44.24 -11.77 -7.89
N PRO A 454 43.45 -11.99 -6.82
CA PRO A 454 43.77 -11.52 -5.47
C PRO A 454 45.11 -12.05 -4.94
N TRP A 455 45.79 -11.25 -4.12
CA TRP A 455 47.05 -11.59 -3.46
C TRP A 455 47.31 -10.74 -2.22
N SER A 456 48.16 -11.24 -1.30
CA SER A 456 48.60 -10.58 -0.07
C SER A 456 50.12 -10.71 0.11
N ILE A 457 50.81 -9.68 0.61
CA ILE A 457 52.24 -9.73 0.97
C ILE A 457 52.58 -10.77 2.05
N THR A 458 51.63 -11.21 2.87
CA THR A 458 51.92 -12.08 4.03
C THR A 458 51.13 -13.40 3.96
N PRO A 459 51.72 -14.50 3.44
CA PRO A 459 51.10 -15.84 3.41
C PRO A 459 50.79 -16.46 4.78
N THR A 460 51.15 -15.78 5.88
CA THR A 460 50.76 -16.15 7.25
C THR A 460 49.57 -15.34 7.79
N GLN A 461 48.88 -14.58 6.94
CA GLN A 461 47.66 -13.82 7.27
C GLN A 461 46.51 -14.01 6.26
N THR A 462 46.57 -15.02 5.41
CA THR A 462 45.40 -15.49 4.62
C THR A 462 44.53 -16.39 5.49
N GLY A 463 43.41 -15.85 5.97
CA GLY A 463 42.43 -16.61 6.77
C GLY A 463 41.59 -17.56 5.91
N GLY A 464 40.59 -18.20 6.54
CA GLY A 464 39.57 -19.00 5.84
C GLY A 464 39.89 -20.48 5.61
N ARG A 465 41.12 -20.95 5.86
CA ARG A 465 41.45 -22.38 5.77
C ARG A 465 40.62 -23.20 6.74
N GLY A 466 39.81 -24.13 6.22
CA GLY A 466 38.89 -24.96 7.00
C GLY A 466 37.55 -24.30 7.35
N VAL A 467 37.31 -23.07 6.91
CA VAL A 467 36.01 -22.40 6.99
C VAL A 467 35.11 -22.88 5.85
N VAL A 468 33.81 -23.08 6.13
CA VAL A 468 32.88 -23.63 5.15
C VAL A 468 32.28 -22.51 4.30
N PHE A 469 32.64 -22.51 3.02
CA PHE A 469 32.06 -21.65 1.99
C PHE A 469 31.14 -22.44 1.06
N GLU A 470 30.11 -21.78 0.54
CA GLU A 470 29.27 -22.30 -0.54
C GLU A 470 29.70 -21.68 -1.87
N VAL A 471 29.97 -22.51 -2.88
CA VAL A 471 30.19 -22.06 -4.27
C VAL A 471 28.82 -21.73 -4.87
N LYS A 472 28.66 -20.49 -5.35
CA LYS A 472 27.36 -20.00 -5.88
C LYS A 472 27.37 -19.87 -7.40
N THR A 473 28.45 -19.29 -7.93
CA THR A 473 28.80 -19.28 -9.35
C THR A 473 30.33 -19.43 -9.48
N PRO A 474 30.88 -19.84 -10.64
CA PRO A 474 32.32 -19.97 -10.81
C PRO A 474 33.08 -18.70 -10.41
N GLY A 475 33.95 -18.81 -9.40
CA GLY A 475 34.71 -17.70 -8.84
C GLY A 475 33.99 -16.85 -7.79
N THR A 476 32.75 -17.18 -7.40
CA THR A 476 31.99 -16.49 -6.34
C THR A 476 31.59 -17.44 -5.22
N LEU A 477 32.07 -17.13 -4.01
CA LEU A 477 31.74 -17.84 -2.78
C LEU A 477 30.88 -16.97 -1.85
N VAL A 478 30.09 -17.63 -1.00
CA VAL A 478 29.55 -17.00 0.22
C VAL A 478 29.91 -17.79 1.47
N LEU A 479 30.11 -17.09 2.59
CA LEU A 479 30.35 -17.72 3.89
C LEU A 479 29.09 -18.45 4.36
N LYS A 480 29.17 -19.77 4.58
CA LYS A 480 28.01 -20.61 4.94
C LYS A 480 27.75 -20.65 6.45
N GLU A 481 28.83 -20.73 7.24
CA GLU A 481 28.79 -20.94 8.69
C GLU A 481 29.85 -20.03 9.34
N VAL A 482 29.52 -19.36 10.46
CA VAL A 482 30.44 -18.43 11.14
C VAL A 482 31.51 -19.23 11.91
N PRO A 483 32.82 -18.94 11.72
CA PRO A 483 33.87 -19.55 12.53
C PRO A 483 33.77 -19.13 14.00
N ALA A 484 34.04 -20.05 14.93
CA ALA A 484 33.95 -19.78 16.38
C ALA A 484 34.90 -18.65 16.83
N ASP A 485 36.10 -18.60 16.25
CA ASP A 485 37.02 -17.47 16.28
C ASP A 485 37.16 -16.97 14.83
N CYS A 486 36.46 -15.89 14.47
CA CYS A 486 36.50 -15.39 13.09
C CYS A 486 37.70 -14.46 12.85
N ASP A 487 38.67 -14.93 12.05
CA ASP A 487 39.91 -14.22 11.72
C ASP A 487 39.97 -13.76 10.24
N LEU A 488 38.84 -13.79 9.52
CA LEU A 488 38.78 -13.58 8.07
C LEU A 488 39.31 -12.20 7.66
N THR A 489 40.48 -12.20 7.03
CA THR A 489 41.13 -11.04 6.42
C THR A 489 40.51 -10.70 5.07
N ASP A 490 40.92 -9.59 4.43
CA ASP A 490 40.36 -9.18 3.13
C ASP A 490 40.66 -10.15 1.98
N VAL A 491 41.68 -11.02 2.12
CA VAL A 491 42.00 -12.08 1.15
C VAL A 491 42.11 -13.41 1.88
N ILE A 492 41.20 -14.33 1.56
CA ILE A 492 41.14 -15.68 2.13
C ILE A 492 41.70 -16.72 1.14
N GLU A 493 42.08 -17.88 1.67
CA GLU A 493 42.40 -19.08 0.89
C GLU A 493 41.29 -20.12 1.11
N SER A 494 40.72 -20.65 0.02
CA SER A 494 39.63 -21.62 0.07
C SER A 494 39.82 -22.72 -0.98
N ASP A 495 39.54 -23.96 -0.57
CA ASP A 495 39.61 -25.16 -1.41
C ASP A 495 38.26 -25.49 -2.10
N ALA A 496 37.25 -24.61 -1.98
CA ALA A 496 35.86 -24.89 -2.35
C ALA A 496 35.63 -25.16 -3.85
N GLU A 497 36.40 -24.53 -4.73
CA GLU A 497 36.38 -24.79 -6.19
C GLU A 497 37.65 -25.54 -6.63
N SER A 498 38.81 -25.05 -6.19
CA SER A 498 40.12 -25.65 -6.43
C SER A 498 41.05 -25.39 -5.24
N ALA A 499 41.93 -26.35 -4.93
CA ALA A 499 42.78 -26.27 -3.75
C ALA A 499 43.74 -25.06 -3.79
N GLY A 500 43.80 -24.30 -2.69
CA GLY A 500 44.64 -23.10 -2.55
C GLY A 500 44.20 -21.89 -3.36
N THR A 501 42.91 -21.76 -3.70
CA THR A 501 42.40 -20.62 -4.48
C THR A 501 42.19 -19.40 -3.58
N LEU A 502 42.65 -18.22 -4.02
CA LEU A 502 42.52 -16.97 -3.27
C LEU A 502 41.26 -16.19 -3.68
N TYR A 503 40.52 -15.68 -2.69
CA TYR A 503 39.33 -14.87 -2.89
C TYR A 503 39.42 -13.56 -2.10
N LEU A 504 39.02 -12.46 -2.73
CA LEU A 504 38.93 -11.12 -2.16
C LEU A 504 37.53 -10.91 -1.54
N HIS A 505 37.45 -10.32 -0.34
CA HIS A 505 36.18 -9.91 0.25
C HIS A 505 35.50 -8.84 -0.61
N GLU A 506 34.20 -9.00 -0.86
CA GLU A 506 33.43 -8.05 -1.66
C GLU A 506 32.29 -7.43 -0.82
N PRO A 507 32.51 -6.25 -0.20
CA PRO A 507 31.48 -5.60 0.58
C PRO A 507 30.33 -5.12 -0.32
N ARG A 508 29.16 -5.73 -0.12
CA ARG A 508 27.88 -5.34 -0.74
C ARG A 508 26.98 -4.69 0.28
N VAL A 509 26.14 -3.74 -0.16
CA VAL A 509 25.01 -3.25 0.64
C VAL A 509 24.18 -4.44 1.08
N ALA A 510 23.87 -4.52 2.37
CA ALA A 510 23.14 -5.61 2.97
C ALA A 510 21.75 -5.13 3.40
N LEU A 511 20.73 -5.68 2.76
CA LEU A 511 19.34 -5.47 3.16
C LEU A 511 19.01 -6.44 4.30
N VAL A 512 18.39 -5.91 5.35
CA VAL A 512 17.91 -6.61 6.54
C VAL A 512 16.51 -7.17 6.25
N GLU A 513 16.21 -8.34 6.84
CA GLU A 513 14.86 -8.92 6.82
C GLU A 513 13.98 -8.26 7.88
N ASN A 514 12.80 -7.82 7.44
CA ASN A 514 11.85 -7.03 8.22
C ASN A 514 10.42 -7.30 7.72
N THR A 515 10.07 -8.58 7.54
CA THR A 515 8.77 -9.02 7.02
C THR A 515 7.67 -8.90 8.08
N LEU A 516 6.40 -9.03 7.69
CA LEU A 516 5.29 -9.04 8.67
C LEU A 516 5.48 -10.18 9.69
N GLU A 517 5.98 -11.32 9.21
CA GLU A 517 6.20 -12.56 9.95
C GLU A 517 7.46 -12.50 10.83
N ALA A 518 8.48 -11.77 10.40
CA ALA A 518 9.74 -11.53 11.12
C ALA A 518 10.18 -10.05 11.02
N PRO A 519 9.63 -9.18 11.89
CA PRO A 519 10.12 -7.80 12.05
C PRO A 519 11.57 -7.75 12.49
N ALA A 520 12.32 -6.73 12.06
CA ALA A 520 13.74 -6.58 12.37
C ALA A 520 14.01 -6.33 13.87
N THR A 521 15.04 -6.99 14.39
CA THR A 521 15.54 -6.82 15.77
C THR A 521 16.87 -6.07 15.80
N SER A 522 17.31 -5.65 16.98
CA SER A 522 18.64 -5.04 17.18
C SER A 522 19.80 -5.98 16.85
N GLU A 523 19.58 -7.30 16.80
CA GLU A 523 20.61 -8.30 16.44
C GLU A 523 20.81 -8.40 14.92
N ASN A 524 19.76 -8.10 14.14
CA ASN A 524 19.82 -8.09 12.66
C ASN A 524 20.14 -6.69 12.08
N TRP A 525 20.27 -5.67 12.94
CA TRP A 525 20.47 -4.28 12.55
C TRP A 525 21.97 -3.94 12.43
N LEU A 526 22.41 -3.63 11.21
CA LEU A 526 23.82 -3.35 10.88
C LEU A 526 24.29 -1.92 11.28
N GLY A 527 23.47 -1.20 12.05
CA GLY A 527 23.66 0.23 12.33
C GLY A 527 22.96 1.14 11.31
N GLY A 528 23.31 2.43 11.32
CA GLY A 528 22.68 3.46 10.49
C GLY A 528 21.32 3.92 11.02
N GLN A 529 20.35 4.12 10.12
CA GLN A 529 18.95 4.42 10.49
C GLN A 529 18.20 3.17 10.96
N CYS A 530 17.10 3.35 11.70
CA CYS A 530 16.25 2.24 12.13
C CYS A 530 15.54 1.56 10.94
N PRO A 531 15.56 0.21 10.82
CA PRO A 531 14.82 -0.51 9.78
C PRO A 531 13.31 -0.65 10.06
N SER A 532 12.87 -0.61 11.34
CA SER A 532 11.46 -0.87 11.69
C SER A 532 10.51 0.10 10.99
N VAL A 533 9.35 -0.41 10.58
CA VAL A 533 8.30 0.35 9.90
C VAL A 533 7.34 0.93 10.94
N PRO A 534 6.78 2.13 10.74
CA PRO A 534 5.67 2.62 11.54
C PRO A 534 4.48 1.65 11.52
N ARG A 535 3.73 1.61 12.62
CA ARG A 535 2.49 0.83 12.70
C ARG A 535 1.43 1.43 11.77
N SER A 536 0.74 0.56 11.05
CA SER A 536 -0.26 0.87 10.03
C SER A 536 -1.31 -0.24 9.97
N PHE A 537 -2.40 -0.03 9.23
CA PHE A 537 -3.41 -1.07 9.00
C PHE A 537 -2.90 -2.29 8.19
N VAL A 538 -1.70 -2.20 7.60
CA VAL A 538 -1.07 -3.29 6.84
C VAL A 538 -0.26 -4.23 7.74
N ASN A 539 0.30 -3.71 8.84
CA ASN A 539 1.22 -4.45 9.72
C ASN A 539 0.79 -4.50 11.21
N GLU A 540 -0.27 -3.81 11.64
CA GLU A 540 -0.67 -3.76 13.05
C GLU A 540 -1.03 -5.13 13.68
N ALA A 541 -1.47 -6.09 12.86
CA ALA A 541 -1.73 -7.46 13.31
C ALA A 541 -0.45 -8.30 13.49
N SER A 542 0.71 -7.80 13.05
CA SER A 542 1.99 -8.52 13.05
C SER A 542 3.12 -7.81 13.81
N CYS A 543 2.94 -6.54 14.19
CA CYS A 543 3.80 -5.79 15.11
C CYS A 543 4.03 -6.54 16.43
N ARG A 544 5.23 -6.42 17.02
CA ARG A 544 5.62 -7.13 18.25
C ARG A 544 6.49 -6.27 19.16
N LEU A 545 6.43 -6.54 20.46
CA LEU A 545 7.37 -5.97 21.43
C LEU A 545 8.67 -6.80 21.43
N LEU A 546 9.73 -6.30 20.79
CA LEU A 546 11.02 -7.01 20.63
C LEU A 546 12.22 -6.10 20.96
N PRO A 547 13.42 -6.65 21.22
CA PRO A 547 14.66 -5.89 21.26
C PRO A 547 14.97 -5.33 19.86
N GLY A 548 15.01 -4.01 19.75
CA GLY A 548 15.07 -3.31 18.47
C GLY A 548 14.84 -1.82 18.64
N CYS A 549 15.00 -1.08 17.57
CA CYS A 549 14.60 0.32 17.52
C CYS A 549 13.13 0.45 17.12
N ALA A 550 12.39 1.32 17.82
CA ALA A 550 11.21 1.90 17.21
C ALA A 550 11.65 2.77 16.01
N PRO A 551 10.83 2.92 14.96
CA PRO A 551 10.90 4.13 14.15
C PRO A 551 10.64 5.28 15.12
N LEU A 552 11.64 6.15 15.32
CA LEU A 552 11.73 6.99 16.51
C LEU A 552 10.46 7.84 16.70
N GLU A 553 9.70 7.54 17.76
CA GLU A 553 8.47 8.26 18.06
C GLU A 553 8.81 9.72 18.41
N MET A 554 8.56 10.59 17.44
CA MET A 554 8.65 12.03 17.61
C MET A 554 7.49 12.46 18.49
N ARG A 555 7.79 12.88 19.71
CA ARG A 555 6.82 13.41 20.66
C ARG A 555 6.27 14.74 20.15
N GLY A 556 5.00 15.01 20.45
CA GLY A 556 4.32 16.28 20.18
C GLY A 556 4.78 17.45 21.07
N VAL A 557 6.10 17.65 21.19
CA VAL A 557 6.71 18.77 21.93
C VAL A 557 6.26 20.08 21.30
N GLN A 558 5.79 21.00 22.13
CA GLN A 558 5.37 22.32 21.67
C GLN A 558 6.60 23.21 21.43
N LEU A 559 6.61 23.91 20.30
CA LEU A 559 7.62 24.86 19.88
C LEU A 559 6.95 26.13 19.34
N ASP A 560 7.41 27.29 19.80
CA ASP A 560 6.91 28.57 19.32
C ASP A 560 7.64 28.96 18.03
N LEU A 561 6.93 29.38 16.98
CA LEU A 561 7.53 29.85 15.73
C LEU A 561 8.14 31.26 15.88
N ASN A 562 9.24 31.35 16.61
CA ASN A 562 10.01 32.57 16.88
C ASN A 562 11.43 32.51 16.28
N VAL A 563 12.16 33.63 16.33
CA VAL A 563 13.54 33.76 15.77
C VAL A 563 14.48 32.63 16.19
N SER A 564 14.47 32.21 17.46
CA SER A 564 15.36 31.14 17.95
C SER A 564 15.00 29.77 17.36
N THR A 565 13.71 29.51 17.13
CA THR A 565 13.22 28.29 16.47
C THR A 565 13.60 28.29 14.98
N LEU A 566 13.43 29.41 14.29
CA LEU A 566 13.83 29.58 12.88
C LEU A 566 15.34 29.43 12.69
N GLU A 567 16.13 30.08 13.54
CA GLU A 567 17.59 29.95 13.55
C GLU A 567 18.03 28.50 13.80
N LYS A 568 17.32 27.77 14.65
CA LYS A 568 17.62 26.37 14.97
C LYS A 568 17.29 25.41 13.83
N PHE A 569 16.24 25.67 13.02
CA PHE A 569 16.00 24.94 11.77
C PHE A 569 17.20 25.05 10.81
N PHE A 570 17.81 26.23 10.72
CA PHE A 570 19.02 26.44 9.94
C PHE A 570 20.27 25.81 10.58
N GLN A 571 20.59 26.15 11.84
CA GLN A 571 21.81 25.70 12.52
C GLN A 571 21.90 24.17 12.69
N THR A 572 20.76 23.48 12.82
CA THR A 572 20.72 22.02 13.05
C THR A 572 20.27 21.23 11.82
N GLY A 573 19.31 21.74 11.05
CA GLY A 573 18.72 21.05 9.90
C GLY A 573 19.23 21.52 8.54
N GLY A 574 19.96 22.63 8.47
CA GLY A 574 20.35 23.29 7.21
C GLY A 574 19.18 23.95 6.46
N ARG A 575 17.97 23.96 7.04
CA ARG A 575 16.74 24.42 6.38
C ARG A 575 16.58 25.94 6.49
N TYR A 576 16.22 26.58 5.39
CA TYR A 576 16.08 28.03 5.30
C TYR A 576 14.65 28.48 5.61
N VAL A 577 14.23 28.32 6.85
CA VAL A 577 12.86 28.66 7.28
C VAL A 577 12.77 30.15 7.65
N TYR A 578 11.85 30.89 7.02
CA TYR A 578 11.69 32.34 7.23
C TYR A 578 10.25 32.76 7.53
N ALA A 579 10.09 33.76 8.39
CA ALA A 579 8.84 34.51 8.53
C ALA A 579 8.80 35.68 7.51
N LEU A 580 7.68 35.85 6.82
CA LEU A 580 7.52 36.90 5.81
C LEU A 580 6.94 38.19 6.36
N THR A 581 7.49 39.32 5.91
CA THR A 581 7.05 40.66 6.31
C THR A 581 7.06 41.63 5.13
N ASP A 582 6.33 42.74 5.27
CA ASP A 582 6.17 43.79 4.26
C ASP A 582 5.43 43.33 2.99
N LEU A 583 4.60 42.28 3.08
CA LEU A 583 3.70 41.87 1.99
C LEU A 583 2.53 42.85 1.86
N LEU A 584 2.34 43.40 0.66
CA LEU A 584 1.38 44.48 0.40
C LEU A 584 -0.05 43.95 0.23
N ALA A 585 -1.03 44.52 0.93
CA ALA A 585 -2.44 44.21 0.66
C ALA A 585 -2.85 44.74 -0.72
N VAL A 586 -3.37 43.84 -1.57
CA VAL A 586 -3.76 44.13 -2.96
C VAL A 586 -5.27 44.24 -3.19
N ASP A 587 -6.07 43.59 -2.33
CA ASP A 587 -7.52 43.50 -2.44
C ASP A 587 -8.23 44.10 -1.22
N SER A 588 -9.53 44.38 -1.36
CA SER A 588 -10.38 44.81 -0.24
C SER A 588 -10.57 43.66 0.77
N PRO A 589 -10.54 43.92 2.10
CA PRO A 589 -10.81 42.89 3.12
C PRO A 589 -12.28 42.41 3.20
N CYS A 590 -13.15 42.82 2.27
CA CYS A 590 -14.57 42.49 2.29
C CYS A 590 -14.92 41.22 1.52
N ASN A 591 -15.81 40.40 2.10
CA ASN A 591 -16.35 39.14 1.56
C ASN A 591 -15.29 38.03 1.32
N GLN A 592 -14.16 38.12 2.00
CA GLN A 592 -13.09 37.12 1.99
C GLN A 592 -12.34 37.12 3.32
N LEU A 593 -11.54 36.08 3.57
CA LEU A 593 -10.64 36.04 4.71
C LEU A 593 -9.58 37.15 4.58
N SER A 594 -9.45 37.96 5.62
CA SER A 594 -8.64 39.17 5.63
C SER A 594 -7.78 39.25 6.90
N ARG A 595 -6.49 39.56 6.72
CA ARG A 595 -5.53 39.66 7.82
C ARG A 595 -5.34 41.09 8.31
N TRP A 596 -5.19 41.24 9.62
CA TRP A 596 -5.08 42.50 10.32
C TRP A 596 -3.96 42.44 11.37
N LYS A 597 -2.94 43.28 11.20
CA LYS A 597 -1.73 43.34 12.05
C LYS A 597 -1.82 44.50 13.02
N GLN A 598 -1.66 44.25 14.32
CA GLN A 598 -1.57 45.30 15.34
C GLN A 598 -0.31 46.15 15.09
N LEU A 599 -0.47 47.47 15.11
CA LEU A 599 0.62 48.42 14.95
C LEU A 599 1.27 48.78 16.29
N ASP A 600 2.58 49.00 16.29
CA ASP A 600 3.28 49.69 17.37
C ASP A 600 3.31 51.19 17.09
N CYS A 601 2.42 51.92 17.76
CA CYS A 601 2.27 53.37 17.62
C CYS A 601 3.43 54.19 18.21
N ALA A 602 4.42 53.56 18.83
CA ALA A 602 5.71 54.19 19.14
C ALA A 602 6.69 54.17 17.95
N ALA A 603 6.47 53.28 16.97
CA ALA A 603 7.34 53.05 15.82
C ALA A 603 6.74 53.51 14.47
N VAL A 604 5.41 53.52 14.32
CA VAL A 604 4.71 53.91 13.09
C VAL A 604 3.52 54.84 13.35
N ASP A 605 3.06 55.54 12.30
CA ASP A 605 1.84 56.34 12.33
C ASP A 605 0.60 55.44 12.45
N CYS A 606 -0.13 55.59 13.55
CA CYS A 606 -1.37 54.88 13.85
C CYS A 606 -2.63 55.68 13.52
N THR A 607 -2.55 56.71 12.66
CA THR A 607 -3.73 57.46 12.23
C THR A 607 -4.76 56.53 11.57
N ALA A 608 -5.85 56.26 12.30
CA ALA A 608 -6.95 55.45 11.80
C ALA A 608 -7.47 56.03 10.48
N SER A 609 -7.71 55.16 9.50
CA SER A 609 -8.12 55.59 8.16
C SER A 609 -9.48 56.29 8.21
N ALA A 610 -9.64 57.36 7.42
CA ALA A 610 -10.83 58.21 7.40
C ALA A 610 -12.04 57.51 6.74
N LEU A 611 -12.59 56.52 7.44
CA LEU A 611 -13.60 55.59 6.96
C LEU A 611 -14.83 55.62 7.88
N THR A 612 -15.97 56.05 7.34
CA THR A 612 -17.22 56.23 8.09
C THR A 612 -18.37 55.48 7.43
N GLY A 613 -18.87 54.41 8.06
CA GLY A 613 -19.98 53.61 7.55
C GLY A 613 -20.24 52.34 8.36
N SER A 614 -21.29 51.60 8.00
CA SER A 614 -21.67 50.30 8.57
C SER A 614 -20.55 49.26 8.45
N ASP A 615 -19.86 49.24 7.32
CA ASP A 615 -18.77 48.32 7.01
C ASP A 615 -17.65 48.38 8.06
N MET A 616 -17.34 49.58 8.56
CA MET A 616 -16.32 49.80 9.59
C MET A 616 -16.81 49.45 11.00
N ALA A 617 -18.11 49.27 11.21
CA ALA A 617 -18.65 48.72 12.44
C ALA A 617 -18.54 47.18 12.41
N LEU A 618 -18.89 46.55 11.29
CA LEU A 618 -18.73 45.10 11.10
C LEU A 618 -17.27 44.65 11.26
N VAL A 619 -16.32 45.35 10.62
CA VAL A 619 -14.87 45.08 10.78
C VAL A 619 -14.41 45.28 12.22
N ARG A 620 -14.86 46.34 12.93
CA ARG A 620 -14.50 46.53 14.34
C ARG A 620 -15.05 45.44 15.25
N SER A 621 -16.31 45.02 15.04
CA SER A 621 -16.92 43.95 15.84
C SER A 621 -16.19 42.62 15.65
N ALA A 622 -15.95 42.21 14.40
CA ALA A 622 -15.19 40.99 14.12
C ALA A 622 -13.75 41.05 14.66
N LEU A 623 -13.07 42.21 14.55
CA LEU A 623 -11.75 42.39 15.18
C LEU A 623 -11.78 42.36 16.70
N ALA A 624 -12.89 42.73 17.35
CA ALA A 624 -13.03 42.72 18.81
C ALA A 624 -13.38 41.33 19.37
N GLU A 625 -13.94 40.45 18.55
CA GLU A 625 -14.20 39.04 18.88
C GLU A 625 -12.92 38.18 18.78
N GLU A 626 -11.92 38.62 18.02
CA GLU A 626 -10.61 37.95 17.87
C GLU A 626 -9.55 38.43 18.89
N GLU A 627 -8.64 37.54 19.29
CA GLU A 627 -7.55 37.84 20.23
C GLU A 627 -6.17 38.06 19.53
N GLY A 628 -5.07 38.09 20.28
CA GLY A 628 -3.72 38.23 19.72
C GLY A 628 -3.39 39.59 19.09
N TRP A 629 -2.24 39.63 18.40
CA TRP A 629 -1.68 40.80 17.69
C TRP A 629 -1.80 40.71 16.17
N LEU A 630 -2.14 39.53 15.64
CA LEU A 630 -2.41 39.26 14.23
C LEU A 630 -3.76 38.54 14.17
N ARG A 631 -4.72 39.10 13.43
CA ARG A 631 -6.13 38.67 13.43
C ARG A 631 -6.59 38.37 12.01
N ASP A 632 -7.29 37.27 11.83
CA ASP A 632 -7.81 36.81 10.54
C ASP A 632 -9.35 36.80 10.61
N ILE A 633 -10.02 37.64 9.83
CA ILE A 633 -11.49 37.81 9.86
C ILE A 633 -12.10 37.73 8.46
N ASN A 634 -13.33 37.23 8.35
CA ASN A 634 -14.13 37.27 7.12
C ASN A 634 -15.40 38.09 7.37
N VAL A 635 -15.57 39.22 6.66
CA VAL A 635 -16.62 40.20 6.94
C VAL A 635 -17.38 40.56 5.66
N GLY A 636 -18.71 40.43 5.70
CA GLY A 636 -19.63 40.78 4.60
C GLY A 636 -19.83 42.28 4.39
N CYS A 637 -18.74 43.05 4.27
CA CYS A 637 -18.76 44.49 3.97
C CYS A 637 -18.73 44.76 2.44
N THR A 638 -18.71 46.03 2.03
CA THR A 638 -18.78 46.43 0.61
C THR A 638 -17.70 47.41 0.16
N SER A 639 -17.10 48.19 1.07
CA SER A 639 -16.42 49.45 0.72
C SER A 639 -15.16 49.78 1.53
N VAL A 640 -14.49 48.78 2.11
CA VAL A 640 -13.25 48.98 2.89
C VAL A 640 -12.01 48.94 1.95
N PRO A 641 -11.16 49.97 1.92
CA PRO A 641 -9.90 49.93 1.15
C PRO A 641 -8.87 48.95 1.71
N GLN A 642 -7.99 48.44 0.84
CA GLN A 642 -6.77 47.74 1.23
C GLN A 642 -5.84 48.64 2.09
N ASN A 643 -5.04 48.04 2.99
CA ASN A 643 -4.12 48.74 3.90
C ASN A 643 -4.78 49.69 4.93
N SER A 644 -6.11 49.63 5.10
CA SER A 644 -6.86 50.45 6.06
C SER A 644 -6.44 50.19 7.52
N ILE A 645 -6.41 51.23 8.34
CA ILE A 645 -6.09 51.19 9.77
C ILE A 645 -7.37 51.41 10.59
N VAL A 646 -7.64 50.52 11.54
CA VAL A 646 -8.84 50.50 12.39
C VAL A 646 -8.45 50.47 13.86
N GLU A 647 -9.05 51.36 14.65
CA GLU A 647 -8.94 51.35 16.11
C GLU A 647 -9.99 50.41 16.74
N VAL A 648 -9.52 49.53 17.63
CA VAL A 648 -10.29 48.60 18.47
C VAL A 648 -9.68 48.61 19.87
N ASP A 649 -10.46 48.96 20.89
CA ASP A 649 -10.05 48.99 22.31
C ASP A 649 -8.71 49.70 22.60
N GLY A 650 -8.48 50.84 21.93
CA GLY A 650 -7.26 51.65 22.07
C GLY A 650 -6.02 51.06 21.38
N LYS A 651 -6.18 49.97 20.62
CA LYS A 651 -5.17 49.37 19.73
C LYS A 651 -5.50 49.66 18.28
N PHE A 652 -4.48 49.82 17.45
CA PHE A 652 -4.65 50.07 16.01
C PHE A 652 -4.24 48.83 15.22
N PHE A 653 -5.10 48.38 14.33
CA PHE A 653 -4.90 47.22 13.45
C PHE A 653 -4.93 47.66 11.99
N GLN A 654 -3.89 47.32 11.24
CA GLN A 654 -3.82 47.57 9.80
C GLN A 654 -4.18 46.31 9.01
N ASN A 655 -5.06 46.43 8.02
CA ASN A 655 -5.27 45.38 7.04
C ASN A 655 -3.97 45.13 6.25
N VAL A 656 -3.53 43.89 6.19
CA VAL A 656 -2.31 43.47 5.49
C VAL A 656 -2.62 42.32 4.52
N HIS A 657 -1.64 41.92 3.73
CA HIS A 657 -1.76 40.75 2.86
C HIS A 657 -2.10 39.49 3.71
N PRO A 658 -2.99 38.58 3.27
CA PRO A 658 -3.36 37.38 4.05
C PRO A 658 -2.18 36.47 4.45
N GLN A 659 -1.09 36.51 3.68
CA GLN A 659 0.13 35.73 3.94
C GLN A 659 1.22 36.52 4.73
N GLU A 660 0.93 37.73 5.21
CA GLU A 660 1.84 38.55 6.05
C GLU A 660 2.07 37.87 7.41
N HIS A 661 3.34 37.76 7.85
CA HIS A 661 3.81 37.01 9.03
C HIS A 661 3.54 35.49 9.02
N ASN A 662 3.24 34.90 7.85
CA ASN A 662 3.35 33.45 7.67
C ASN A 662 4.83 33.01 7.60
N VAL A 663 5.09 31.79 8.08
CA VAL A 663 6.39 31.12 8.06
C VAL A 663 6.39 30.04 6.98
N TYR A 664 7.46 29.99 6.18
CA TYR A 664 7.64 29.00 5.13
C TYR A 664 9.07 28.45 5.16
N ASP A 665 9.24 27.18 4.77
CA ASP A 665 10.54 26.65 4.39
C ASP A 665 10.88 27.12 2.98
N PHE A 666 11.90 27.98 2.88
CA PHE A 666 12.39 28.55 1.62
C PHE A 666 13.55 27.75 1.01
N THR A 667 13.88 26.57 1.54
CA THR A 667 15.09 25.80 1.15
C THR A 667 15.21 25.62 -0.37
N ASP A 668 14.15 25.17 -1.04
CA ASP A 668 14.15 24.96 -2.49
C ASP A 668 14.24 26.29 -3.25
N TRP A 669 13.55 27.31 -2.74
CA TRP A 669 13.57 28.65 -3.33
C TRP A 669 14.92 29.37 -3.19
N VAL A 670 15.79 29.00 -2.24
CA VAL A 670 17.18 29.51 -2.22
C VAL A 670 17.89 29.15 -3.52
N SER A 671 17.77 27.90 -3.97
CA SER A 671 18.36 27.44 -5.24
C SER A 671 17.61 27.98 -6.45
N ASN A 672 16.27 27.97 -6.42
CA ASN A 672 15.43 28.28 -7.58
C ASN A 672 15.16 29.79 -7.79
N HIS A 673 15.54 30.67 -6.86
CA HIS A 673 15.24 32.09 -6.95
C HIS A 673 15.96 32.77 -8.15
N PRO A 674 15.24 33.41 -9.10
CA PRO A 674 15.84 33.98 -10.32
C PRO A 674 16.85 35.13 -10.13
N GLY A 675 16.99 35.66 -8.91
CA GLY A 675 18.02 36.64 -8.55
C GLY A 675 19.29 36.04 -7.93
N GLY A 676 19.39 34.71 -7.86
CA GLY A 676 20.43 33.96 -7.17
C GLY A 676 20.17 33.79 -5.66
N PRO A 677 20.87 32.83 -5.01
CA PRO A 677 20.64 32.44 -3.62
C PRO A 677 20.93 33.56 -2.62
N ASP A 678 21.96 34.39 -2.86
CA ASP A 678 22.36 35.50 -1.99
C ASP A 678 21.20 36.43 -1.59
N LYS A 679 20.20 36.59 -2.46
CA LYS A 679 19.04 37.46 -2.22
C LYS A 679 18.11 36.91 -1.15
N ILE A 680 18.15 35.61 -0.91
CA ILE A 680 17.42 34.88 0.12
C ILE A 680 18.34 34.62 1.33
N LEU A 681 19.57 34.13 1.10
CA LEU A 681 20.55 33.81 2.15
C LEU A 681 20.86 34.99 3.09
N GLN A 682 20.81 36.24 2.62
CA GLN A 682 21.03 37.45 3.43
C GLN A 682 20.12 37.58 4.67
N TRP A 683 19.01 36.84 4.74
CA TRP A 683 18.04 36.94 5.84
C TRP A 683 18.37 36.02 7.03
N THR A 684 19.26 35.04 6.85
CA THR A 684 19.86 34.26 7.96
C THR A 684 20.50 35.19 9.00
N ALA A 685 21.34 36.12 8.54
CA ALA A 685 21.99 37.16 9.35
C ALA A 685 21.05 38.30 9.82
N ARG A 686 19.73 38.14 9.68
CA ARG A 686 18.70 39.12 10.05
C ARG A 686 17.56 38.50 10.86
N GLY A 687 17.87 37.49 11.66
CA GLY A 687 16.90 36.84 12.55
C GLY A 687 15.80 36.07 11.81
N PHE A 688 16.08 35.62 10.59
CA PHE A 688 15.17 34.81 9.77
C PHE A 688 13.82 35.50 9.44
N ILE A 689 13.78 36.84 9.50
CA ILE A 689 12.64 37.66 9.06
C ILE A 689 12.94 38.15 7.64
N LEU A 690 12.31 37.53 6.63
CA LEU A 690 12.47 37.90 5.23
C LEU A 690 11.50 39.04 4.88
N LYS A 691 12.03 40.18 4.44
CA LYS A 691 11.23 41.31 3.96
C LYS A 691 10.97 41.19 2.47
N TYR A 692 9.70 41.24 2.07
CA TYR A 692 9.32 41.26 0.67
C TYR A 692 9.79 42.57 0.02
N PRO A 693 10.58 42.55 -1.07
CA PRO A 693 11.13 43.78 -1.63
C PRO A 693 10.04 44.67 -2.22
N ALA A 694 9.96 45.95 -1.80
CA ALA A 694 9.04 46.93 -2.37
C ALA A 694 9.23 47.19 -3.89
N SER A 695 10.34 46.72 -4.48
CA SER A 695 10.59 46.72 -5.92
C SER A 695 9.98 45.51 -6.66
N HIS A 696 9.46 44.51 -5.95
CA HIS A 696 8.74 43.38 -6.52
C HIS A 696 7.22 43.67 -6.56
N PRO A 697 6.55 43.61 -7.73
CA PRO A 697 5.10 43.67 -7.77
C PRO A 697 4.51 42.41 -7.13
N MET A 698 3.37 42.52 -6.45
CA MET A 698 2.72 41.37 -5.77
C MET A 698 2.31 40.24 -6.73
N GLY A 699 2.18 40.51 -8.03
CA GLY A 699 2.03 39.48 -9.07
C GLY A 699 3.20 38.48 -9.17
N ARG A 700 4.35 38.74 -8.53
CA ARG A 700 5.40 37.74 -8.32
C ARG A 700 5.05 36.79 -7.16
N TRP A 701 4.58 37.33 -6.04
CA TRP A 701 4.16 36.56 -4.88
C TRP A 701 2.98 35.64 -5.17
N SER A 702 2.01 36.08 -5.99
CA SER A 702 0.86 35.28 -6.42
C SER A 702 1.09 34.42 -7.67
N SER A 703 2.32 34.40 -8.22
CA SER A 703 2.64 33.61 -9.42
C SER A 703 2.61 32.09 -9.15
N PRO A 704 2.33 31.24 -10.16
CA PRO A 704 2.33 29.78 -9.99
C PRO A 704 3.63 29.25 -9.38
N ILE A 705 4.78 29.73 -9.88
CA ILE A 705 6.12 29.36 -9.40
C ILE A 705 6.26 29.64 -7.89
N ALA A 706 5.79 30.79 -7.40
CA ALA A 706 5.85 31.14 -5.99
C ALA A 706 4.88 30.31 -5.12
N LYS A 707 3.74 29.86 -5.68
CA LYS A 707 2.84 28.93 -4.99
C LYS A 707 3.47 27.55 -4.84
N GLU A 708 4.04 27.06 -5.93
CA GLU A 708 4.67 25.74 -6.08
C GLU A 708 5.97 25.59 -5.27
N ASN A 709 6.82 26.62 -5.21
CA ASN A 709 8.13 26.58 -4.55
C ASN A 709 8.15 27.19 -3.13
N ILE A 710 7.06 27.82 -2.69
CA ILE A 710 7.01 28.53 -1.39
C ILE A 710 5.70 28.27 -0.65
N TRP A 711 4.53 28.52 -1.25
CA TRP A 711 3.25 28.40 -0.51
C TRP A 711 2.97 26.95 -0.09
N SER A 712 3.34 25.98 -0.94
CA SER A 712 3.45 24.53 -0.69
C SER A 712 4.25 24.17 0.56
N ASN A 713 5.24 24.99 0.94
CA ASN A 713 6.17 24.78 2.04
C ASN A 713 5.83 25.64 3.29
N PHE A 714 4.53 25.94 3.50
CA PHE A 714 4.03 26.64 4.69
C PHE A 714 4.24 25.82 5.97
N VAL A 715 4.64 26.50 7.05
CA VAL A 715 4.95 25.89 8.36
C VAL A 715 3.93 26.28 9.44
N GLY A 716 3.44 27.51 9.41
CA GLY A 716 2.58 28.11 10.45
C GLY A 716 2.74 29.64 10.47
N ARG A 717 2.14 30.34 11.44
CA ARG A 717 2.30 31.81 11.56
C ARG A 717 3.35 32.15 12.60
N PHE A 718 4.07 33.24 12.40
CA PHE A 718 5.13 33.66 13.32
C PHE A 718 4.52 34.00 14.69
N GLY A 719 5.04 33.37 15.75
CA GLY A 719 4.50 33.47 17.11
C GLY A 719 3.35 32.51 17.45
N ASP A 720 2.87 31.68 16.52
CA ASP A 720 2.05 30.51 16.89
C ASP A 720 2.90 29.49 17.68
N SER A 721 2.28 28.78 18.61
CA SER A 721 2.87 27.61 19.29
C SER A 721 2.32 26.34 18.64
N MET A 722 3.19 25.42 18.24
CA MET A 722 2.81 24.24 17.46
C MET A 722 3.49 22.97 17.96
N SER A 723 2.90 21.81 17.65
CA SER A 723 3.52 20.51 17.90
C SER A 723 4.67 20.26 16.91
N PHE A 724 5.77 19.64 17.36
CA PHE A 724 6.82 19.15 16.47
C PHE A 724 6.25 18.20 15.39
N LEU A 725 5.29 17.35 15.77
CA LEU A 725 4.55 16.45 14.86
C LEU A 725 3.65 17.19 13.84
N SER A 726 3.41 18.49 14.02
CA SER A 726 2.63 19.32 13.07
C SER A 726 3.51 20.20 12.18
N LEU A 727 4.83 20.09 12.27
CA LEU A 727 5.74 20.68 11.29
C LEU A 727 5.64 19.93 9.95
N PRO A 728 5.95 20.56 8.80
CA PRO A 728 6.21 19.84 7.56
C PRO A 728 7.29 18.76 7.75
N GLN A 729 7.14 17.63 7.06
CA GLN A 729 8.04 16.47 7.10
C GLN A 729 9.52 16.86 6.92
N THR A 730 9.83 17.85 6.07
CA THR A 730 11.19 18.38 5.82
C THR A 730 11.86 18.96 7.06
N LEU A 731 11.09 19.35 8.08
CA LEU A 731 11.54 19.87 9.37
C LEU A 731 11.42 18.84 10.52
N GLN A 732 10.75 17.71 10.29
CA GLN A 732 10.67 16.58 11.23
C GLN A 732 11.88 15.62 11.11
N THR A 733 13.10 16.17 10.94
CA THR A 733 14.31 15.35 10.77
C THR A 733 14.90 14.90 12.12
N PHE A 734 15.61 13.76 12.15
CA PHE A 734 16.24 13.26 13.38
C PHE A 734 17.15 14.30 14.10
N PRO A 735 18.02 15.07 13.43
CA PRO A 735 18.79 16.14 14.08
C PRO A 735 17.89 17.21 14.73
N LEU A 736 16.82 17.63 14.04
CA LEU A 736 15.87 18.62 14.55
C LEU A 736 15.08 18.07 15.74
N ALA A 737 14.55 16.86 15.64
CA ALA A 737 13.86 16.17 16.73
C ALA A 737 14.78 16.01 17.97
N THR A 738 16.06 15.69 17.76
CA THR A 738 17.08 15.66 18.83
C THR A 738 17.21 17.03 19.48
N ALA A 739 17.45 18.08 18.68
CA ALA A 739 17.73 19.41 19.20
C ALA A 739 16.51 20.07 19.87
N PHE A 740 15.29 19.79 19.40
CA PHE A 740 14.05 20.25 20.05
C PHE A 740 13.60 19.35 21.22
N GLY A 741 14.28 18.24 21.51
CA GLY A 741 13.90 17.32 22.58
C GLY A 741 12.63 16.51 22.28
N ALA A 742 12.27 16.40 21.01
CA ALA A 742 11.12 15.65 20.52
C ALA A 742 11.38 14.14 20.38
N LEU A 743 12.61 13.65 20.53
CA LEU A 743 12.88 12.21 20.52
C LEU A 743 12.57 11.54 21.86
N GLU A 744 11.93 10.38 21.81
CA GLU A 744 11.91 9.41 22.90
C GLU A 744 13.11 8.46 22.79
N SER A 745 13.94 8.40 23.84
CA SER A 745 15.04 7.44 23.94
C SER A 745 14.53 6.12 24.50
N PHE A 746 14.29 5.14 23.64
CA PHE A 746 13.93 3.78 24.04
C PHE A 746 15.18 2.98 24.47
N ASP A 747 15.16 2.43 25.68
CA ASP A 747 16.23 1.62 26.24
C ASP A 747 15.64 0.26 26.67
N GLY A 748 15.77 -0.76 25.81
CA GLY A 748 15.18 -2.09 25.99
C GLY A 748 14.41 -2.63 24.78
N PHE A 749 13.08 -2.62 24.86
CA PHE A 749 12.16 -3.20 23.86
C PHE A 749 11.29 -2.11 23.22
N ALA A 750 10.94 -2.28 21.94
CA ALA A 750 10.07 -1.39 21.17
C ALA A 750 8.91 -2.16 20.50
N GLU A 751 7.79 -1.50 20.18
CA GLU A 751 6.83 -2.03 19.20
C GLU A 751 7.51 -1.92 17.82
N VAL A 752 7.99 -3.05 17.30
CA VAL A 752 8.60 -3.15 15.98
C VAL A 752 7.62 -3.80 15.01
N CYS A 753 7.58 -3.29 13.79
CA CYS A 753 6.68 -3.75 12.74
C CYS A 753 7.46 -3.92 11.44
N GLY A 754 7.18 -5.01 10.73
CA GLY A 754 7.70 -5.24 9.39
C GLY A 754 6.82 -4.65 8.29
N SER A 755 7.14 -5.00 7.04
CA SER A 755 6.38 -4.61 5.84
C SER A 755 6.31 -5.75 4.82
N PRO A 756 5.24 -5.85 4.00
CA PRO A 756 5.11 -6.88 2.97
C PRO A 756 6.30 -6.88 2.00
N GLY A 757 6.89 -8.06 1.81
CA GLY A 757 7.99 -8.29 0.87
C GLY A 757 9.36 -7.74 1.30
N GLU A 758 9.52 -7.23 2.52
CA GLU A 758 10.78 -6.67 3.03
C GLU A 758 11.78 -7.75 3.50
N VAL A 759 12.19 -8.61 2.56
CA VAL A 759 13.18 -9.67 2.78
C VAL A 759 14.62 -9.12 2.77
N ALA A 760 15.55 -9.87 3.36
CA ALA A 760 16.98 -9.63 3.16
C ALA A 760 17.41 -9.88 1.70
N ASN A 761 18.52 -9.28 1.28
CA ASN A 761 19.09 -9.54 -0.03
C ASN A 761 19.96 -10.81 -0.06
N ASP A 762 19.96 -11.53 -1.18
CA ASP A 762 20.87 -12.67 -1.37
C ASP A 762 22.13 -12.18 -2.09
N LEU A 763 23.20 -11.97 -1.31
CA LEU A 763 24.47 -11.50 -1.87
C LEU A 763 25.05 -12.48 -2.90
N ALA A 764 24.67 -13.77 -2.85
CA ALA A 764 25.06 -14.76 -3.86
C ALA A 764 24.40 -14.55 -5.23
N ALA A 765 23.15 -14.07 -5.26
CA ALA A 765 22.48 -13.71 -6.51
C ALA A 765 23.10 -12.45 -7.14
N GLY A 766 23.68 -11.59 -6.31
CA GLY A 766 24.38 -10.38 -6.73
C GLY A 766 23.45 -9.24 -7.13
N HIS A 767 24.04 -8.21 -7.73
CA HIS A 767 23.34 -7.02 -8.20
C HIS A 767 22.83 -7.25 -9.62
N GLN A 768 21.51 -7.34 -9.79
CA GLN A 768 20.86 -7.58 -11.09
C GLN A 768 19.87 -6.46 -11.48
N TYR A 769 19.50 -5.61 -10.51
CA TYR A 769 18.64 -4.45 -10.71
C TYR A 769 19.22 -3.23 -10.02
N SER A 770 19.06 -2.06 -10.63
CA SER A 770 19.62 -0.80 -10.13
C SER A 770 19.07 -0.44 -8.74
N PHE A 771 19.90 0.24 -7.95
CA PHE A 771 19.58 0.63 -6.59
C PHE A 771 20.11 2.03 -6.28
N HIS A 772 19.25 2.94 -5.83
CA HIS A 772 19.67 4.26 -5.33
C HIS A 772 20.40 4.13 -3.98
N VAL A 773 21.72 4.38 -3.99
CA VAL A 773 22.54 4.43 -2.75
C VAL A 773 22.58 5.84 -2.14
N SER A 774 22.40 6.87 -2.98
CA SER A 774 22.19 8.28 -2.60
C SER A 774 21.57 9.09 -3.75
N GLU A 775 21.23 10.36 -3.48
CA GLU A 775 20.50 11.28 -4.35
C GLU A 775 21.13 11.41 -5.75
N ASP A 776 22.42 11.72 -5.79
CA ASP A 776 23.21 11.83 -7.02
C ASP A 776 23.75 10.48 -7.56
N HIS A 777 23.46 9.34 -6.91
CA HIS A 777 24.06 8.05 -7.26
C HIS A 777 23.06 6.88 -7.26
N LEU A 778 22.62 6.56 -8.47
CA LEU A 778 22.10 5.24 -8.84
C LEU A 778 23.30 4.30 -9.08
N ASP A 779 23.30 3.11 -8.47
CA ASP A 779 24.23 2.04 -8.86
C ASP A 779 23.61 1.23 -10.00
N THR A 780 24.38 1.04 -11.07
CA THR A 780 24.06 0.25 -12.27
C THR A 780 25.15 -0.78 -12.60
N ALA A 781 26.09 -1.02 -11.67
CA ALA A 781 27.22 -1.93 -11.86
C ALA A 781 26.84 -3.38 -11.55
N PHE A 782 26.07 -3.98 -12.47
CA PHE A 782 25.52 -5.32 -12.30
C PHE A 782 26.59 -6.43 -12.31
N ASP A 783 26.27 -7.53 -11.64
CA ASP A 783 27.05 -8.77 -11.62
C ASP A 783 26.78 -9.67 -12.85
N VAL A 784 25.85 -9.27 -13.70
CA VAL A 784 25.32 -10.04 -14.82
C VAL A 784 25.40 -9.23 -16.10
N ASP A 785 25.95 -9.84 -17.14
CA ASP A 785 26.13 -9.24 -18.47
C ASP A 785 24.82 -9.31 -19.26
N TYR A 786 23.90 -8.40 -18.94
CA TYR A 786 22.77 -8.08 -19.80
C TYR A 786 23.21 -7.02 -20.83
N ASP A 787 23.11 -7.33 -22.12
CA ASP A 787 23.40 -6.43 -23.26
C ASP A 787 22.90 -5.00 -22.95
N THR A 788 23.84 -4.07 -22.75
CA THR A 788 23.60 -2.91 -21.88
C THR A 788 22.67 -1.83 -22.47
N PRO A 789 21.73 -1.35 -21.64
CA PRO A 789 21.27 0.04 -21.68
C PRO A 789 21.42 0.64 -20.28
N ALA A 790 22.57 1.27 -20.01
CA ALA A 790 23.05 1.59 -18.66
C ALA A 790 22.27 2.69 -17.89
N GLU A 791 21.08 3.08 -18.35
CA GLU A 791 20.43 4.37 -18.00
C GLU A 791 18.93 4.28 -17.66
N VAL A 792 18.29 3.10 -17.66
CA VAL A 792 16.80 3.00 -17.63
C VAL A 792 16.24 2.17 -16.47
N PRO A 793 15.84 2.78 -15.32
CA PRO A 793 15.17 2.10 -14.21
C PRO A 793 13.88 1.35 -14.58
N ASP A 794 13.15 1.82 -15.60
CA ASP A 794 11.93 1.16 -16.07
C ASP A 794 12.18 -0.25 -16.64
N LEU A 795 13.38 -0.52 -17.16
CA LEU A 795 13.76 -1.87 -17.58
C LEU A 795 13.92 -2.81 -16.38
N GLY A 796 14.33 -2.30 -15.21
CA GLY A 796 14.35 -3.08 -13.97
C GLY A 796 12.93 -3.53 -13.58
N ARG A 797 12.00 -2.57 -13.49
CA ARG A 797 10.57 -2.82 -13.23
C ARG A 797 9.96 -3.82 -14.21
N ALA A 798 10.14 -3.58 -15.51
CA ALA A 798 9.61 -4.44 -16.57
C ALA A 798 10.23 -5.83 -16.54
N SER A 799 11.52 -5.96 -16.22
CA SER A 799 12.20 -7.26 -16.09
C SER A 799 11.69 -8.05 -14.88
N ILE A 800 11.57 -7.43 -13.70
CA ILE A 800 11.02 -8.09 -12.50
C ILE A 800 9.61 -8.62 -12.78
N TRP A 801 8.76 -7.78 -13.37
CA TRP A 801 7.40 -8.16 -13.74
C TRP A 801 7.39 -9.32 -14.74
N THR A 802 8.24 -9.26 -15.78
CA THR A 802 8.33 -10.28 -16.84
C THR A 802 8.84 -11.61 -16.30
N MET A 803 9.87 -11.60 -15.45
CA MET A 803 10.39 -12.82 -14.80
C MET A 803 9.32 -13.48 -13.94
N LEU A 804 8.58 -12.71 -13.13
CA LEU A 804 7.48 -13.27 -12.32
C LEU A 804 6.28 -13.70 -13.18
N ALA A 805 5.96 -13.01 -14.28
CA ALA A 805 4.93 -13.44 -15.21
C ALA A 805 5.25 -14.81 -15.84
N PHE A 806 6.53 -15.13 -16.09
CA PHE A 806 6.94 -16.44 -16.62
C PHE A 806 7.22 -17.52 -15.57
N GLU A 807 7.86 -17.19 -14.45
CA GLU A 807 8.45 -18.15 -13.52
C GLU A 807 7.71 -18.30 -12.18
N ALA A 808 6.82 -17.35 -11.81
CA ALA A 808 6.10 -17.45 -10.54
C ALA A 808 5.12 -18.64 -10.54
N PRO A 809 5.09 -19.48 -9.49
CA PRO A 809 4.20 -20.64 -9.42
C PRO A 809 2.73 -20.24 -9.26
N ASP A 810 2.45 -19.11 -8.60
CA ASP A 810 1.13 -18.51 -8.39
C ASP A 810 0.62 -17.73 -9.62
N GLN A 811 0.74 -18.33 -10.81
CA GLN A 811 0.35 -17.76 -12.10
C GLN A 811 -1.02 -17.07 -12.09
N LEU A 812 -2.05 -17.68 -11.48
CA LEU A 812 -3.38 -17.07 -11.39
C LEU A 812 -3.39 -15.78 -10.57
N ARG A 813 -2.59 -15.73 -9.48
CA ARG A 813 -2.45 -14.55 -8.63
C ARG A 813 -1.79 -13.42 -9.40
N GLN A 814 -0.70 -13.72 -10.10
CA GLN A 814 0.02 -12.75 -10.94
C GLN A 814 -0.84 -12.24 -12.10
N ARG A 815 -1.64 -13.13 -12.72
CA ARG A 815 -2.58 -12.81 -13.80
C ARG A 815 -3.71 -11.88 -13.34
N MET A 816 -4.28 -12.14 -12.15
CA MET A 816 -5.28 -11.27 -11.52
C MET A 816 -4.69 -9.94 -11.06
N ALA A 817 -3.47 -9.95 -10.48
CA ALA A 817 -2.77 -8.73 -10.09
C ALA A 817 -2.55 -7.78 -11.28
N TRP A 818 -2.14 -8.32 -12.43
CA TRP A 818 -1.97 -7.54 -13.66
C TRP A 818 -3.27 -6.90 -14.13
N ALA A 819 -4.38 -7.64 -14.08
CA ALA A 819 -5.70 -7.12 -14.46
C ALA A 819 -6.19 -6.01 -13.52
N LEU A 820 -5.97 -6.15 -12.21
CA LEU A 820 -6.30 -5.12 -11.21
C LEU A 820 -5.41 -3.87 -11.35
N ALA A 821 -4.14 -4.04 -11.71
CA ALA A 821 -3.22 -2.94 -12.03
C ALA A 821 -3.61 -2.17 -13.30
N GLN A 822 -4.45 -2.73 -14.18
CA GLN A 822 -5.01 -1.97 -15.32
C GLN A 822 -6.18 -1.06 -14.91
N ILE A 823 -6.69 -1.17 -13.67
CA ILE A 823 -7.73 -0.30 -13.12
C ILE A 823 -7.07 0.84 -12.36
N PHE A 824 -6.27 0.52 -11.33
CA PHE A 824 -5.55 1.49 -10.51
C PHE A 824 -4.18 1.82 -11.12
N VAL A 825 -4.20 2.43 -12.31
CA VAL A 825 -2.99 2.81 -13.04
C VAL A 825 -2.25 3.96 -12.36
N VAL A 826 -0.92 3.91 -12.45
CA VAL A 826 0.01 5.00 -12.11
C VAL A 826 0.99 5.22 -13.26
N ALA A 827 1.44 6.45 -13.48
CA ALA A 827 2.55 6.74 -14.37
C ALA A 827 3.83 7.06 -13.55
N PRO A 828 5.03 6.86 -14.12
CA PRO A 828 6.26 7.41 -13.55
C PRO A 828 6.29 8.95 -13.64
N ASP A 829 6.52 9.63 -12.52
CA ASP A 829 6.89 11.04 -12.45
C ASP A 829 8.41 11.18 -12.22
N ASP A 830 9.05 12.31 -12.55
CA ASP A 830 10.52 12.43 -12.54
C ASP A 830 11.18 12.15 -11.17
N ALA A 831 10.43 12.21 -10.06
CA ALA A 831 10.90 11.81 -8.73
C ALA A 831 10.78 10.30 -8.50
N THR A 832 9.55 9.74 -8.50
CA THR A 832 9.37 8.31 -8.16
C THR A 832 9.72 7.36 -9.30
N ALA A 833 9.80 7.84 -10.56
CA ALA A 833 10.29 7.09 -11.72
C ALA A 833 11.69 6.50 -11.53
N ARG A 834 12.45 6.97 -10.54
CA ARG A 834 13.80 6.52 -10.22
C ARG A 834 13.81 5.24 -9.35
N HIS A 835 12.85 5.08 -8.45
CA HIS A 835 12.85 4.00 -7.45
C HIS A 835 12.17 2.72 -7.93
N THR A 836 12.94 1.63 -7.99
CA THR A 836 12.40 0.32 -8.34
C THR A 836 11.58 -0.25 -7.18
N GLU A 837 12.07 -0.16 -5.94
CA GLU A 837 11.45 -0.81 -4.77
C GLU A 837 10.02 -0.32 -4.50
N MET A 838 9.79 0.99 -4.61
CA MET A 838 8.47 1.61 -4.37
C MET A 838 7.41 1.13 -5.37
N TYR A 839 7.78 1.00 -6.66
CA TYR A 839 6.86 0.57 -7.71
C TYR A 839 6.49 -0.91 -7.62
N VAL A 840 7.47 -1.78 -7.34
CA VAL A 840 7.17 -3.21 -7.12
C VAL A 840 6.37 -3.42 -5.84
N HIS A 841 6.55 -2.58 -4.81
CA HIS A 841 5.71 -2.62 -3.61
C HIS A 841 4.27 -2.16 -3.87
N PHE A 842 4.06 -1.14 -4.72
CA PHE A 842 2.72 -0.75 -5.18
C PHE A 842 2.05 -1.88 -5.97
N TYR A 843 2.76 -2.53 -6.89
CA TYR A 843 2.23 -3.68 -7.62
C TYR A 843 1.88 -4.87 -6.68
N ASP A 844 2.66 -5.09 -5.63
CA ASP A 844 2.40 -6.12 -4.61
C ASP A 844 1.12 -5.89 -3.79
N ILE A 845 0.47 -4.73 -3.88
CA ILE A 845 -0.92 -4.54 -3.39
C ILE A 845 -1.85 -5.48 -4.17
N PHE A 846 -1.79 -5.45 -5.50
CA PHE A 846 -2.65 -6.26 -6.36
C PHE A 846 -2.32 -7.75 -6.30
N VAL A 847 -1.07 -8.11 -6.02
CA VAL A 847 -0.65 -9.52 -5.81
C VAL A 847 -1.26 -10.07 -4.51
N ARG A 848 -1.18 -9.33 -3.40
CA ARG A 848 -1.76 -9.76 -2.11
C ARG A 848 -3.28 -9.84 -2.16
N HIS A 849 -3.92 -8.82 -2.74
CA HIS A 849 -5.38 -8.72 -2.81
C HIS A 849 -6.01 -9.32 -4.08
N ALA A 850 -5.26 -10.08 -4.88
CA ALA A 850 -5.71 -10.69 -6.14
C ALA A 850 -7.04 -11.48 -6.04
N PHE A 851 -7.33 -12.01 -4.84
CA PHE A 851 -8.54 -12.76 -4.51
C PHE A 851 -9.32 -12.15 -3.31
N GLY A 852 -9.00 -10.90 -2.96
CA GLY A 852 -9.50 -10.19 -1.77
C GLY A 852 -10.70 -9.28 -2.05
N ASN A 853 -10.88 -8.24 -1.23
CA ASN A 853 -11.94 -7.24 -1.40
C ASN A 853 -11.43 -6.00 -2.15
N PHE A 854 -12.24 -5.47 -3.05
CA PHE A 854 -11.93 -4.23 -3.77
C PHE A 854 -11.76 -3.02 -2.83
N GLY A 855 -12.46 -3.00 -1.69
CA GLY A 855 -12.30 -1.95 -0.66
C GLY A 855 -10.94 -1.98 0.02
N ASP A 856 -10.32 -3.16 0.18
CA ASP A 856 -8.98 -3.30 0.76
C ASP A 856 -7.90 -2.85 -0.24
N ILE A 857 -8.08 -3.18 -1.54
CA ILE A 857 -7.25 -2.65 -2.64
C ILE A 857 -7.33 -1.12 -2.66
N LEU A 858 -8.54 -0.54 -2.71
CA LEU A 858 -8.73 0.90 -2.76
C LEU A 858 -8.10 1.58 -1.54
N ARG A 859 -8.28 1.02 -0.34
CA ARG A 859 -7.66 1.54 0.89
C ARG A 859 -6.14 1.56 0.79
N GLU A 860 -5.51 0.47 0.37
CA GLU A 860 -4.05 0.40 0.33
C GLU A 860 -3.45 1.23 -0.81
N VAL A 861 -4.16 1.37 -1.93
CA VAL A 861 -3.84 2.32 -3.00
C VAL A 861 -3.93 3.77 -2.50
N THR A 862 -4.96 4.14 -1.73
CA THR A 862 -5.11 5.48 -1.11
C THR A 862 -3.92 5.87 -0.22
N TYR A 863 -3.29 4.90 0.46
CA TYR A 863 -2.13 5.14 1.33
C TYR A 863 -0.79 4.86 0.66
N SER A 864 -0.75 4.65 -0.67
CA SER A 864 0.51 4.50 -1.41
C SER A 864 1.12 5.86 -1.76
N PRO A 865 2.41 6.12 -1.47
CA PRO A 865 3.08 7.33 -1.91
C PRO A 865 3.04 7.52 -3.43
N VAL A 866 3.23 6.45 -4.21
CA VAL A 866 3.23 6.47 -5.68
C VAL A 866 1.89 6.96 -6.26
N MET A 867 0.78 6.59 -5.62
CA MET A 867 -0.55 7.13 -5.97
C MET A 867 -0.72 8.58 -5.49
N GLY A 868 -0.17 8.89 -4.30
CA GLY A 868 -0.11 10.23 -3.71
C GLY A 868 0.57 11.28 -4.60
N ASP A 869 1.67 10.92 -5.26
CA ASP A 869 2.34 11.77 -6.25
C ASP A 869 1.53 11.84 -7.54
N TYR A 870 1.16 10.67 -8.10
CA TYR A 870 0.52 10.58 -9.43
C TYR A 870 -0.81 11.33 -9.53
N LEU A 871 -1.58 11.41 -8.44
CA LEU A 871 -2.83 12.18 -8.37
C LEU A 871 -2.77 13.32 -7.34
N THR A 872 -1.56 13.85 -7.11
CA THR A 872 -1.24 15.15 -6.50
C THR A 872 -1.83 15.45 -5.11
N TYR A 873 -2.22 14.42 -4.35
CA TYR A 873 -2.86 14.60 -3.03
C TYR A 873 -1.90 14.50 -1.84
N LYS A 874 -0.60 14.26 -2.05
CA LYS A 874 0.41 14.53 -1.00
C LYS A 874 0.36 16.01 -0.60
N ARG A 875 0.37 16.27 0.70
CA ARG A 875 0.28 17.60 1.35
C ARG A 875 -0.96 18.41 0.96
N ASN A 876 -2.03 17.74 0.49
CA ASN A 876 -3.31 18.37 0.17
C ASN A 876 -3.90 19.07 1.41
N ARG A 877 -4.52 20.24 1.21
CA ARG A 877 -4.83 21.20 2.27
C ARG A 877 -6.31 21.49 2.44
N ALA A 878 -6.72 21.70 3.68
CA ALA A 878 -8.03 22.22 4.01
C ALA A 878 -8.12 23.72 3.70
N PHE A 879 -9.31 24.16 3.25
CA PHE A 879 -9.57 25.54 2.85
C PHE A 879 -9.21 26.59 3.90
N ASP A 880 -9.41 26.25 5.19
CA ASP A 880 -9.15 27.15 6.31
C ASP A 880 -7.65 27.38 6.59
N SER A 881 -6.75 26.69 5.89
CA SER A 881 -5.29 26.82 6.07
C SER A 881 -4.64 27.94 5.26
N ASP A 882 -5.07 28.15 4.01
CA ASP A 882 -4.52 29.19 3.12
C ASP A 882 -5.54 29.84 2.15
N GLY A 883 -6.81 29.43 2.19
CA GLY A 883 -7.89 29.92 1.33
C GLY A 883 -7.99 29.24 -0.03
N ALA A 884 -7.19 28.21 -0.34
CA ALA A 884 -7.35 27.38 -1.53
C ALA A 884 -8.31 26.21 -1.27
N TYR A 885 -9.09 25.79 -2.27
CA TYR A 885 -9.85 24.54 -2.17
C TYR A 885 -8.89 23.33 -2.21
N PRO A 886 -9.19 22.24 -1.49
CA PRO A 886 -8.42 21.00 -1.58
C PRO A 886 -8.30 20.50 -3.02
N ASP A 887 -7.19 19.83 -3.35
CA ASP A 887 -7.03 19.17 -4.63
C ASP A 887 -8.11 18.08 -4.80
N GLU A 888 -8.85 18.19 -5.91
CA GLU A 888 -9.95 17.30 -6.27
C GLU A 888 -9.48 16.07 -7.09
N ASN A 889 -8.26 16.06 -7.62
CA ASN A 889 -7.80 15.07 -8.62
C ASN A 889 -8.03 13.63 -8.15
N TYR A 890 -7.53 13.27 -6.96
CA TYR A 890 -7.70 11.90 -6.44
C TYR A 890 -9.17 11.53 -6.20
N ALA A 891 -9.94 12.43 -5.58
CA ALA A 891 -11.37 12.24 -5.32
C ALA A 891 -12.17 12.05 -6.62
N ARG A 892 -11.81 12.81 -7.67
CA ARG A 892 -12.40 12.76 -8.99
C ARG A 892 -12.07 11.45 -9.69
N GLU A 893 -10.80 11.08 -9.81
CA GLU A 893 -10.41 9.91 -10.62
C GLU A 893 -10.72 8.56 -9.96
N ILE A 894 -10.79 8.46 -8.63
CA ILE A 894 -11.38 7.29 -7.95
C ILE A 894 -12.79 7.03 -8.50
N MET A 895 -13.67 8.04 -8.48
CA MET A 895 -15.07 7.88 -8.92
C MET A 895 -15.17 7.75 -10.44
N GLN A 896 -14.42 8.57 -11.18
CA GLN A 896 -14.56 8.78 -12.62
C GLN A 896 -13.93 7.69 -13.48
N LEU A 897 -12.73 7.21 -13.10
CA LEU A 897 -11.94 6.27 -13.90
C LEU A 897 -11.76 4.91 -13.22
N PHE A 898 -11.52 4.88 -11.91
CA PHE A 898 -11.12 3.64 -11.22
C PHE A 898 -12.30 2.81 -10.67
N THR A 899 -13.51 3.39 -10.51
CA THR A 899 -14.63 2.69 -9.84
C THR A 899 -15.97 2.74 -10.60
N ILE A 900 -16.73 3.83 -10.49
CA ILE A 900 -18.16 3.87 -10.84
C ILE A 900 -18.45 4.52 -12.20
N GLY A 901 -17.48 5.24 -12.78
CA GLY A 901 -17.63 5.93 -14.06
C GLY A 901 -18.50 7.19 -13.98
N LEU A 902 -18.66 7.87 -15.11
CA LEU A 902 -19.41 9.14 -15.23
C LEU A 902 -20.94 9.00 -15.14
N TRP A 903 -21.49 7.86 -15.54
CA TRP A 903 -22.93 7.70 -15.84
C TRP A 903 -23.48 6.42 -15.23
N ARG A 904 -24.68 6.49 -14.63
CA ARG A 904 -25.37 5.30 -14.12
C ARG A 904 -25.73 4.40 -15.30
N LEU A 905 -25.48 3.09 -15.16
CA LEU A 905 -25.68 2.10 -16.22
C LEU A 905 -26.81 1.12 -15.87
N ASN A 906 -27.56 0.71 -16.88
CA ASN A 906 -28.44 -0.45 -16.82
C ASN A 906 -27.60 -1.74 -16.77
N PRO A 907 -28.18 -2.90 -16.37
CA PRO A 907 -27.48 -4.18 -16.34
C PRO A 907 -26.96 -4.70 -17.68
N ASP A 908 -27.29 -4.05 -18.81
CA ASP A 908 -26.77 -4.34 -20.15
C ASP A 908 -25.62 -3.39 -20.58
N GLY A 909 -25.19 -2.48 -19.69
CA GLY A 909 -24.16 -1.48 -19.96
C GLY A 909 -24.64 -0.22 -20.68
N SER A 910 -25.93 -0.13 -21.05
CA SER A 910 -26.50 1.11 -21.60
C SER A 910 -26.66 2.19 -20.51
N ARG A 911 -26.56 3.47 -20.88
CA ARG A 911 -26.74 4.58 -19.92
C ARG A 911 -28.19 4.66 -19.45
N MET A 912 -28.40 4.80 -18.14
CA MET A 912 -29.68 5.22 -17.58
C MET A 912 -29.96 6.66 -17.98
N LEU A 913 -31.19 6.94 -18.41
CA LEU A 913 -31.65 8.27 -18.79
C LEU A 913 -32.72 8.77 -17.82
N ASP A 914 -32.77 10.08 -17.59
CA ASP A 914 -33.83 10.75 -16.85
C ASP A 914 -35.12 10.94 -17.67
N SER A 915 -36.11 11.63 -17.09
CA SER A 915 -37.38 11.97 -17.74
C SER A 915 -37.27 12.92 -18.93
N GLU A 916 -36.11 13.58 -19.13
CA GLU A 916 -35.83 14.50 -20.23
C GLU A 916 -34.98 13.82 -21.33
N GLY A 917 -34.52 12.59 -21.09
CA GLY A 917 -33.69 11.80 -21.99
C GLY A 917 -32.18 12.02 -21.82
N SER A 918 -31.77 12.74 -20.77
CA SER A 918 -30.35 12.99 -20.48
C SER A 918 -29.75 11.85 -19.64
N PRO A 919 -28.48 11.47 -19.86
CA PRO A 919 -27.82 10.46 -19.03
C PRO A 919 -27.71 10.89 -17.56
N ILE A 920 -28.07 9.99 -16.63
CA ILE A 920 -28.03 10.26 -15.19
C ILE A 920 -26.58 10.14 -14.69
N PRO A 921 -25.99 11.19 -14.07
CA PRO A 921 -24.65 11.10 -13.52
C PRO A 921 -24.59 10.20 -12.27
N THR A 922 -23.42 9.63 -12.02
CA THR A 922 -23.11 8.85 -10.82
C THR A 922 -22.96 9.75 -9.59
N TYR A 923 -22.17 10.82 -9.72
CA TYR A 923 -21.82 11.81 -8.69
C TYR A 923 -22.03 13.26 -9.19
N SER A 924 -22.01 14.21 -8.26
CA SER A 924 -21.99 15.66 -8.51
C SER A 924 -20.62 16.26 -8.20
N ASN A 925 -20.36 17.53 -8.55
CA ASN A 925 -19.13 18.21 -8.11
C ASN A 925 -19.15 18.55 -6.61
N GLU A 926 -20.31 18.53 -5.95
CA GLU A 926 -20.38 18.67 -4.49
C GLU A 926 -19.83 17.41 -3.80
N ASP A 927 -20.10 16.22 -4.35
CA ASP A 927 -19.52 14.97 -3.86
C ASP A 927 -17.99 14.98 -4.01
N ILE A 928 -17.47 15.44 -5.16
CA ILE A 928 -16.02 15.57 -5.39
C ILE A 928 -15.37 16.52 -4.37
N MET A 929 -15.93 17.73 -4.20
CA MET A 929 -15.44 18.69 -3.20
C MET A 929 -15.49 18.13 -1.76
N ASN A 930 -16.49 17.31 -1.44
CA ASN A 930 -16.60 16.68 -0.12
C ASN A 930 -15.60 15.53 0.07
N PHE A 931 -15.35 14.71 -0.95
CA PHE A 931 -14.31 13.67 -0.91
C PHE A 931 -12.90 14.26 -0.91
N ALA A 932 -12.63 15.34 -1.65
CA ALA A 932 -11.34 16.02 -1.67
C ALA A 932 -10.86 16.43 -0.27
N ARG A 933 -11.79 16.87 0.60
CA ARG A 933 -11.53 17.20 2.01
C ARG A 933 -11.02 16.00 2.83
N VAL A 934 -11.44 14.77 2.51
CA VAL A 934 -11.05 13.54 3.22
C VAL A 934 -9.57 13.21 3.00
N PHE A 935 -9.00 13.64 1.87
CA PHE A 935 -7.59 13.43 1.52
C PHE A 935 -6.67 14.58 1.97
N THR A 936 -7.18 15.55 2.73
CA THR A 936 -6.34 16.63 3.28
C THR A 936 -5.52 16.13 4.48
N GLY A 937 -4.31 16.68 4.65
CA GLY A 937 -3.38 16.27 5.71
C GLY A 937 -2.69 14.92 5.47
N PHE A 938 -2.85 14.31 4.30
CA PHE A 938 -1.99 13.21 3.85
C PHE A 938 -0.59 13.77 3.54
N ASP A 939 0.46 13.18 4.10
CA ASP A 939 1.86 13.47 3.77
C ASP A 939 2.64 12.14 3.75
N GLU A 940 3.86 12.17 3.21
CA GLU A 940 4.72 10.99 3.13
C GLU A 940 5.34 10.65 4.51
N GLN A 941 5.61 9.36 4.74
CA GLN A 941 6.31 8.94 5.96
C GLN A 941 7.79 9.32 5.86
N GLY A 942 8.39 9.71 6.99
CA GLY A 942 9.82 10.00 7.06
C GLY A 942 10.67 8.83 6.54
N ALA A 943 11.75 9.16 5.83
CA ALA A 943 12.75 8.19 5.39
C ALA A 943 13.27 7.38 6.58
N ARG A 944 13.52 6.09 6.33
CA ARG A 944 14.05 5.13 7.31
C ARG A 944 15.14 4.27 6.68
N GLY A 945 15.88 3.55 7.51
CA GLY A 945 16.87 2.59 7.03
C GLY A 945 16.23 1.41 6.30
N ASN A 946 17.07 0.63 5.62
CA ASN A 946 16.70 -0.66 5.00
C ASN A 946 15.76 -0.59 3.77
N ILE A 947 15.69 0.54 3.07
CA ILE A 947 14.99 0.71 1.79
C ILE A 947 15.86 1.43 0.75
N GLU A 948 15.53 1.27 -0.53
CA GLU A 948 16.00 2.17 -1.59
C GLU A 948 15.50 3.61 -1.32
N HIS A 949 16.39 4.62 -1.24
CA HIS A 949 15.99 6.00 -0.88
C HIS A 949 16.95 7.10 -1.39
N VAL A 950 16.39 8.27 -1.70
CA VAL A 950 17.10 9.47 -2.21
C VAL A 950 18.14 10.00 -1.23
N GLU A 951 17.76 10.45 -0.02
CA GLU A 951 18.70 11.10 0.93
C GLU A 951 19.83 10.16 1.46
N GLY A 952 19.87 8.90 1.03
CA GLY A 952 21.03 8.04 1.18
C GLY A 952 21.41 7.68 2.62
N LYS A 953 20.46 7.62 3.56
CA LYS A 953 20.67 7.30 4.98
C LYS A 953 19.77 6.18 5.49
#